data_AF-A0A518K3S4-F1
#
_entry.id   AF-A0A518K3S4-F1
#
_cell.length_a   1.000
_cell.length_b   1.000
_cell.length_c   1.000
_cell.angle_alpha   90.00
_cell.angle_beta   90.00
_cell.angle_gamma   90.00
#
_symmetry.space_group_name_H-M   'P 1'
#
loop_
_entity.id
_entity.type
_entity.pdbx_description
1 polymer ?
#
loop_
_entity_poly.entity_id
_entity_poly.type
_entity_poly.pdbx_seq_one_letter_code
_entity_poly.pdbx_strand_id
1 'polypeptide(L)'
;MLIAGCKFPVVVAAILGVFALSCAPVLAQRSYGIDVSAWQGTITQTEWNNLRNVNDQEFVFIRSSRGGTTGYYNQSDSDNSEGQNTLSQRYDDPFFVQNITRATNAGMLAGAYHFSRPDIVASTQNSGGIANSGTDEANHFLEMAGAWMRPGYLLPVFDLEAGDGIRSDAQITQFSIDFSNRIYEEMGVRPIMYINGNYSAYVVQAPIQDYFPVLWVARYTGGTNPDPSIVESIHPKDTYSPFYGPWDDPPAATHPWSFWQYASTGRLSGYRNGSAGIDVNVAQGGTEFLRDHLVPALWVSGSDGNWSTLANWNSGQPPVAPVQGPGQVSRVGSLTLPSVRLPGSLDTVILERSAENVTVTLDSGNHNIRKLVTREALNITGGTLTVNYTPVAESTPYSVLVSSAVSLTGGALSAHTVQIEPTKTFTLGGGVLTFDTINLAPGFSGPGSLSLAGDVILAPRNGVTAQVQRGAGSGATGGVSLGGGTRTVTVGNGASAVDVSINVPMTGGTLNKSGAGTLRLTGGNTLDGAVVSQGTLLINPSGVDEGVGGDVQVLAGATLAGTGRVGGVVTTNGVVAPSSVGLPLMMPAIEFGDGSELALDIASNVAYDRLLVTGDALSIDAEATVKVTFGPGYTPTFGQTYTAITGAGSVEGLFGEVVTNGPDMVARSVAGGVVLEVLSGLAGDFNNDGAVDGTDYNLWASNLGGPASALLNVGEAETVDAALYTIWRDNEGATLPAIASAVPEPAGVLLGLSGLMALARRRR
;
A
#
# COMPACT_ATOMS: atom_id res chain seq x y z
N MET A 1 -7.27 43.15 35.38
CA MET A 1 -8.47 43.97 35.65
C MET A 1 -9.49 43.61 34.56
N LEU A 2 -10.27 42.54 34.75
CA LEU A 2 -11.67 42.57 35.26
C LEU A 2 -12.52 43.55 34.41
N ILE A 3 -13.60 43.15 33.71
CA ILE A 3 -14.78 42.41 34.19
C ILE A 3 -15.52 41.67 33.04
N ALA A 4 -16.07 40.49 33.39
CA ALA A 4 -17.24 39.72 32.89
C ALA A 4 -18.25 40.43 31.94
N GLY A 5 -19.07 39.77 31.11
CA GLY A 5 -19.52 38.39 30.98
C GLY A 5 -21.00 38.40 30.55
N CYS A 6 -21.41 37.57 29.59
CA CYS A 6 -22.79 37.08 29.46
C CYS A 6 -22.90 35.98 28.39
N LYS A 7 -23.43 34.82 28.79
CA LYS A 7 -23.83 33.67 27.96
C LYS A 7 -25.32 33.77 27.66
N PHE A 8 -25.78 33.35 26.48
CA PHE A 8 -26.92 32.43 26.27
C PHE A 8 -26.81 31.81 24.86
N PRO A 9 -27.26 30.56 24.64
CA PRO A 9 -26.90 29.73 23.49
C PRO A 9 -27.95 29.83 22.38
N VAL A 10 -27.49 29.88 21.13
CA VAL A 10 -28.33 29.58 19.97
C VAL A 10 -28.01 28.16 19.53
N VAL A 11 -29.01 27.29 19.65
CA VAL A 11 -29.06 25.97 19.04
C VAL A 11 -28.98 26.16 17.53
N VAL A 12 -27.85 25.76 16.92
CA VAL A 12 -27.74 25.58 15.48
C VAL A 12 -27.69 24.09 15.22
N ALA A 13 -28.77 23.57 14.62
CA ALA A 13 -28.83 22.24 14.07
C ALA A 13 -27.72 22.09 13.01
N ALA A 14 -26.74 21.23 13.28
CA ALA A 14 -25.72 20.86 12.32
C ALA A 14 -26.36 19.97 11.24
N ILE A 15 -26.70 20.56 10.10
CA ILE A 15 -26.89 19.82 8.86
C ILE A 15 -25.51 19.31 8.47
N LEU A 16 -25.26 18.00 8.63
CA LEU A 16 -24.13 17.30 8.04
C LEU A 16 -24.28 17.33 6.51
N GLY A 17 -23.83 18.42 5.90
CA GLY A 17 -23.45 18.42 4.50
C GLY A 17 -22.14 17.67 4.37
N VAL A 18 -22.18 16.48 3.77
CA VAL A 18 -21.00 15.79 3.26
C VAL A 18 -20.42 16.68 2.16
N PHE A 19 -19.56 17.63 2.55
CA PHE A 19 -18.61 18.21 1.63
C PHE A 19 -17.56 17.12 1.41
N ALA A 20 -17.76 16.34 0.35
CA ALA A 20 -16.65 15.70 -0.34
C ALA A 20 -15.74 16.82 -0.83
N LEU A 21 -14.83 17.26 0.03
CA LEU A 21 -13.62 17.94 -0.38
C LEU A 21 -12.88 16.91 -1.24
N SER A 22 -13.15 16.96 -2.54
CA SER A 22 -12.22 16.46 -3.53
C SER A 22 -10.94 17.26 -3.33
N CYS A 23 -10.05 16.76 -2.49
CA CYS A 23 -8.67 17.18 -2.52
C CYS A 23 -8.18 16.74 -3.89
N ALA A 24 -8.19 17.65 -4.87
CA ALA A 24 -7.47 17.40 -6.10
C ALA A 24 -6.03 17.05 -5.69
N PRO A 25 -5.46 15.94 -6.16
CA PRO A 25 -4.09 15.61 -5.80
C PRO A 25 -3.23 16.81 -6.18
N VAL A 26 -2.50 17.36 -5.22
CA VAL A 26 -1.43 18.31 -5.52
C VAL A 26 -0.45 17.52 -6.37
N LEU A 27 -0.40 17.79 -7.68
CA LEU A 27 0.63 17.22 -8.53
C LEU A 27 1.96 17.66 -7.94
N ALA A 28 2.86 16.70 -7.70
CA ALA A 28 4.22 17.04 -7.30
C ALA A 28 4.81 17.93 -8.39
N GLN A 29 5.68 18.87 -7.98
CA GLN A 29 6.44 19.69 -8.92
C GLN A 29 7.17 18.77 -9.89
N ARG A 30 7.09 19.10 -11.19
CA ARG A 30 7.80 18.31 -12.20
C ARG A 30 9.31 18.40 -11.99
N SER A 31 10.02 17.29 -12.22
CA SER A 31 11.48 17.30 -12.15
C SER A 31 12.04 18.09 -13.33
N TYR A 32 12.97 19.01 -13.08
CA TYR A 32 13.71 19.72 -14.13
C TYR A 32 14.97 18.98 -14.53
N GLY A 33 15.39 19.18 -15.77
CA GLY A 33 16.65 18.67 -16.29
C GLY A 33 17.20 19.49 -17.44
N ILE A 34 18.35 19.08 -17.95
CA ILE A 34 19.03 19.69 -19.09
C ILE A 34 19.45 18.62 -20.09
N ASP A 35 19.88 19.03 -21.28
CA ASP A 35 20.65 18.16 -22.16
C ASP A 35 21.87 18.90 -22.71
N VAL A 36 22.95 18.16 -22.92
CA VAL A 36 24.25 18.73 -23.29
C VAL A 36 25.01 17.85 -24.27
N SER A 37 25.94 18.48 -24.97
CA SER A 37 26.84 17.85 -25.92
C SER A 37 28.20 18.57 -25.91
N ALA A 38 29.09 18.23 -26.84
CA ALA A 38 30.33 18.96 -27.06
C ALA A 38 30.15 20.47 -27.32
N TRP A 39 28.96 20.93 -27.76
CA TRP A 39 28.69 22.35 -28.00
C TRP A 39 28.77 23.20 -26.73
N GLN A 40 28.47 22.63 -25.56
CA GLN A 40 28.59 23.31 -24.28
C GLN A 40 30.05 23.39 -23.78
N GLY A 41 30.98 22.68 -24.43
CA GLY A 41 32.39 22.63 -24.08
C GLY A 41 32.64 21.98 -22.73
N THR A 42 33.70 22.40 -22.04
CA THR A 42 34.01 21.88 -20.69
C THR A 42 33.04 22.45 -19.66
N ILE A 43 32.27 21.59 -19.00
CA ILE A 43 31.48 21.91 -17.81
C ILE A 43 32.22 21.39 -16.57
N THR A 44 32.62 22.28 -15.68
CA THR A 44 33.40 21.95 -14.48
C THR A 44 32.58 21.17 -13.45
N GLN A 45 33.23 20.44 -12.54
CA GLN A 45 32.50 19.76 -11.46
C GLN A 45 31.72 20.75 -10.57
N THR A 46 32.26 21.95 -10.35
CA THR A 46 31.56 23.00 -9.60
C THR A 46 30.29 23.44 -10.32
N GLU A 47 30.33 23.60 -11.65
CA GLU A 47 29.12 23.91 -12.42
C GLU A 47 28.09 22.77 -12.38
N TRP A 48 28.50 21.51 -12.49
CA TRP A 48 27.60 20.36 -12.31
C TRP A 48 26.96 20.35 -10.92
N ASN A 49 27.75 20.58 -9.87
CA ASN A 49 27.23 20.69 -8.51
C ASN A 49 26.25 21.85 -8.36
N ASN A 50 26.50 22.99 -9.02
CA ASN A 50 25.61 24.14 -8.97
C ASN A 50 24.33 23.90 -9.79
N LEU A 51 24.42 23.27 -10.95
CA LEU A 51 23.25 22.85 -11.73
C LEU A 51 22.31 21.98 -10.87
N ARG A 52 22.86 21.01 -10.12
CA ARG A 52 22.06 20.20 -9.20
C ARG A 52 21.53 20.98 -8.00
N ASN A 53 22.39 21.71 -7.29
CA ASN A 53 22.07 22.23 -5.95
C ASN A 53 21.50 23.66 -5.94
N VAL A 54 21.76 24.45 -6.99
CA VAL A 54 21.29 25.84 -7.12
C VAL A 54 20.09 25.94 -8.07
N ASN A 55 20.10 25.17 -9.17
CA ASN A 55 19.01 25.20 -10.15
C ASN A 55 18.07 23.99 -10.07
N ASP A 56 18.26 23.11 -9.09
CA ASP A 56 17.45 21.91 -8.87
C ASP A 56 17.28 21.03 -10.12
N GLN A 57 18.33 20.94 -10.93
CA GLN A 57 18.33 20.05 -12.09
C GLN A 57 18.51 18.61 -11.60
N GLU A 58 17.47 17.80 -11.66
CA GLU A 58 17.47 16.43 -11.16
C GLU A 58 18.04 15.45 -12.19
N PHE A 59 17.91 15.76 -13.50
CA PHE A 59 18.37 14.88 -14.57
C PHE A 59 19.10 15.58 -15.71
N VAL A 60 19.85 14.78 -16.48
CA VAL A 60 20.49 15.23 -17.71
C VAL A 60 20.58 14.15 -18.79
N PHE A 61 20.37 14.53 -20.05
CA PHE A 61 20.75 13.72 -21.21
C PHE A 61 22.03 14.24 -21.86
N ILE A 62 22.97 13.36 -22.20
CA ILE A 62 24.32 13.74 -22.66
C ILE A 62 24.60 13.06 -23.99
N ARG A 63 25.00 13.82 -25.01
CA ARG A 63 25.34 13.25 -26.31
C ARG A 63 26.55 12.35 -26.15
N SER A 64 26.43 11.13 -26.66
CA SER A 64 27.54 10.18 -26.70
C SER A 64 28.16 10.07 -28.09
N SER A 65 27.30 10.08 -29.11
CA SER A 65 27.65 9.65 -30.46
C SER A 65 26.68 10.24 -31.49
N ARG A 66 27.12 10.23 -32.75
CA ARG A 66 26.34 10.64 -33.92
C ARG A 66 26.81 9.89 -35.17
N GLY A 67 25.87 9.49 -36.03
CA GLY A 67 26.16 8.77 -37.27
C GLY A 67 26.58 7.33 -37.06
N GLY A 68 27.04 6.64 -38.11
CA GLY A 68 27.33 5.20 -38.06
C GLY A 68 28.70 4.85 -37.49
N THR A 69 29.08 3.57 -37.54
CA THR A 69 30.32 3.07 -36.90
C THR A 69 31.60 3.46 -37.60
N THR A 70 31.54 3.98 -38.84
CA THR A 70 32.71 4.26 -39.68
C THR A 70 32.84 5.71 -40.12
N GLY A 71 34.07 6.08 -40.50
CA GLY A 71 34.38 7.39 -41.04
C GLY A 71 34.66 8.45 -39.99
N TYR A 72 34.55 9.69 -40.41
CA TYR A 72 34.80 10.86 -39.60
C TYR A 72 33.78 11.95 -39.93
N TYR A 73 33.42 12.75 -38.94
CA TYR A 73 32.62 13.95 -39.11
C TYR A 73 33.25 15.10 -38.36
N ASN A 74 33.54 16.18 -39.08
CA ASN A 74 33.98 17.44 -38.52
C ASN A 74 32.76 18.25 -38.07
N GLN A 75 32.54 18.32 -36.76
CA GLN A 75 31.45 19.10 -36.18
C GLN A 75 31.54 20.60 -36.44
N SER A 76 32.73 21.13 -36.74
CA SER A 76 32.92 22.53 -37.10
C SER A 76 32.77 22.81 -38.60
N ASP A 77 32.57 21.77 -39.42
CA ASP A 77 32.44 21.87 -40.87
C ASP A 77 31.33 20.92 -41.37
N SER A 78 30.09 21.23 -41.00
CA SER A 78 28.91 20.43 -41.34
C SER A 78 28.68 20.33 -42.85
N ASP A 79 28.98 21.40 -43.58
CA ASP A 79 28.82 21.50 -45.04
C ASP A 79 29.97 20.81 -45.78
N ASN A 80 30.93 20.27 -45.02
CA ASN A 80 32.07 19.54 -45.52
C ASN A 80 32.90 20.35 -46.54
N SER A 81 33.07 21.65 -46.28
CA SER A 81 33.87 22.55 -47.09
C SER A 81 35.37 22.18 -47.08
N GLU A 82 35.84 21.57 -46.00
CA GLU A 82 37.22 21.10 -45.81
C GLU A 82 37.42 19.65 -46.29
N GLY A 83 36.36 18.95 -46.70
CA GLY A 83 36.46 17.61 -47.29
C GLY A 83 36.78 16.49 -46.30
N GLN A 84 36.61 16.70 -45.00
CA GLN A 84 37.01 15.74 -43.95
C GLN A 84 35.91 14.72 -43.59
N ASN A 85 34.64 15.02 -43.86
CA ASN A 85 33.52 14.13 -43.55
C ASN A 85 33.57 12.92 -44.50
N THR A 86 33.53 11.71 -43.96
CA THR A 86 33.73 10.46 -44.72
C THR A 86 32.83 9.33 -44.23
N LEU A 87 32.53 8.38 -45.13
CA LEU A 87 31.82 7.13 -44.87
C LEU A 87 30.49 7.35 -44.11
N SER A 88 30.22 6.56 -43.07
CA SER A 88 29.03 6.70 -42.21
C SER A 88 29.04 7.96 -41.32
N GLN A 89 30.01 8.86 -41.51
CA GLN A 89 30.17 10.13 -40.79
C GLN A 89 30.14 9.96 -39.26
N ARG A 90 30.88 8.97 -38.75
CA ARG A 90 31.03 8.74 -37.31
C ARG A 90 31.50 10.00 -36.59
N TYR A 91 30.84 10.31 -35.47
CA TYR A 91 31.28 11.32 -34.52
C TYR A 91 31.16 10.82 -33.07
N ASP A 92 32.29 10.74 -32.38
CA ASP A 92 32.37 10.43 -30.95
C ASP A 92 32.36 11.74 -30.17
N ASP A 93 31.40 11.95 -29.27
CA ASP A 93 31.38 13.18 -28.47
C ASP A 93 32.54 13.15 -27.43
N PRO A 94 33.55 14.05 -27.54
CA PRO A 94 34.74 13.95 -26.72
C PRO A 94 34.48 14.24 -25.24
N PHE A 95 33.37 14.91 -24.89
CA PHE A 95 33.06 15.27 -23.51
C PHE A 95 32.12 14.29 -22.80
N PHE A 96 31.54 13.32 -23.51
CA PHE A 96 30.52 12.41 -22.98
C PHE A 96 30.91 11.78 -21.64
N VAL A 97 32.05 11.07 -21.59
CA VAL A 97 32.50 10.34 -20.41
C VAL A 97 32.78 11.27 -19.22
N GLN A 98 33.37 12.45 -19.49
CA GLN A 98 33.58 13.46 -18.45
C GLN A 98 32.24 13.97 -17.90
N ASN A 99 31.31 14.33 -18.77
CA ASN A 99 30.04 14.91 -18.37
C ASN A 99 29.19 13.90 -17.61
N ILE A 100 29.07 12.66 -18.06
CA ILE A 100 28.27 11.64 -17.37
C ILE A 100 28.85 11.31 -15.99
N THR A 101 30.19 11.26 -15.87
CA THR A 101 30.87 11.05 -14.58
C THR A 101 30.62 12.23 -13.64
N ARG A 102 30.74 13.48 -14.12
CA ARG A 102 30.58 14.66 -13.25
C ARG A 102 29.13 14.93 -12.85
N ALA A 103 28.20 14.72 -13.77
CA ALA A 103 26.77 14.84 -13.51
C ALA A 103 26.29 13.83 -12.46
N THR A 104 26.71 12.57 -12.59
CA THR A 104 26.37 11.55 -11.58
C THR A 104 27.05 11.80 -10.23
N ASN A 105 28.31 12.26 -10.22
CA ASN A 105 28.97 12.70 -8.98
C ASN A 105 28.28 13.91 -8.31
N ALA A 106 27.62 14.77 -9.09
CA ALA A 106 26.82 15.86 -8.57
C ALA A 106 25.47 15.41 -8.00
N GLY A 107 25.07 14.14 -8.20
CA GLY A 107 23.79 13.59 -7.75
C GLY A 107 22.64 13.72 -8.75
N MET A 108 22.93 13.98 -10.04
CA MET A 108 21.92 14.00 -11.10
C MET A 108 21.72 12.60 -11.69
N LEU A 109 20.49 12.28 -12.11
CA LEU A 109 20.21 11.09 -12.92
C LEU A 109 20.60 11.38 -14.37
N ALA A 110 21.56 10.63 -14.91
CA ALA A 110 22.12 10.90 -16.24
C ALA A 110 21.75 9.80 -17.24
N GLY A 111 21.44 10.19 -18.47
CA GLY A 111 21.24 9.31 -19.63
C GLY A 111 22.14 9.71 -20.80
N ALA A 112 22.39 8.77 -21.70
CA ALA A 112 23.12 9.03 -22.94
C ALA A 112 22.15 9.18 -24.11
N TYR A 113 22.49 10.00 -25.10
CA TYR A 113 21.76 10.05 -26.37
C TYR A 113 22.66 9.87 -27.59
N HIS A 114 22.06 9.42 -28.69
CA HIS A 114 22.67 9.27 -30.01
C HIS A 114 21.93 10.14 -31.02
N PHE A 115 22.61 11.12 -31.62
CA PHE A 115 22.04 11.94 -32.70
C PHE A 115 22.04 11.13 -33.99
N SER A 116 20.86 10.72 -34.42
CA SER A 116 20.72 9.84 -35.58
C SER A 116 20.96 10.56 -36.90
N ARG A 117 21.49 9.84 -37.89
CA ARG A 117 21.80 10.37 -39.22
C ARG A 117 21.22 9.50 -40.35
N PRO A 118 19.88 9.28 -40.37
CA PRO A 118 19.23 8.57 -41.48
C PRO A 118 19.36 9.32 -42.82
N ASP A 119 19.73 10.59 -42.80
CA ASP A 119 20.08 11.41 -43.97
C ASP A 119 21.40 11.00 -44.65
N ILE A 120 22.23 10.16 -44.01
CA ILE A 120 23.41 9.57 -44.65
C ILE A 120 22.98 8.34 -45.43
N VAL A 121 22.76 8.55 -46.72
CA VAL A 121 22.45 7.52 -47.72
C VAL A 121 23.64 7.31 -48.65
N ALA A 122 23.58 6.28 -49.50
CA ALA A 122 24.68 5.93 -50.42
C ALA A 122 25.08 7.09 -51.35
N SER A 123 24.15 8.00 -51.67
CA SER A 123 24.40 9.19 -52.49
C SER A 123 24.82 10.43 -51.69
N THR A 124 24.84 10.38 -50.36
CA THR A 124 25.28 11.52 -49.55
C THR A 124 26.75 11.82 -49.83
N GLN A 125 27.08 13.11 -49.92
CA GLN A 125 28.44 13.54 -50.24
C GLN A 125 29.44 12.91 -49.27
N ASN A 126 30.48 12.27 -49.84
CA ASN A 126 31.55 11.57 -49.13
C ASN A 126 31.13 10.39 -48.25
N SER A 127 29.91 9.87 -48.43
CA SER A 127 29.51 8.61 -47.81
C SER A 127 30.30 7.40 -48.29
N GLY A 128 31.05 7.54 -49.40
CA GLY A 128 31.76 6.41 -50.02
C GLY A 128 30.82 5.31 -50.53
N GLY A 129 29.53 5.64 -50.77
CA GLY A 129 28.50 4.66 -51.11
C GLY A 129 27.94 3.89 -49.92
N ILE A 130 28.40 4.19 -48.70
CA ILE A 130 27.96 3.54 -47.46
C ILE A 130 26.85 4.36 -46.84
N ALA A 131 25.64 3.80 -46.82
CA ALA A 131 24.51 4.39 -46.11
C ALA A 131 24.53 3.98 -44.64
N ASN A 132 24.08 4.87 -43.76
CA ASN A 132 23.79 4.49 -42.39
C ASN A 132 22.57 3.56 -42.37
N SER A 133 22.56 2.62 -41.42
CA SER A 133 21.40 1.80 -41.07
C SER A 133 21.10 1.98 -39.58
N GLY A 134 19.86 1.73 -39.16
CA GLY A 134 19.49 1.82 -37.75
C GLY A 134 20.35 0.91 -36.87
N THR A 135 20.64 -0.30 -37.35
CA THR A 135 21.54 -1.25 -36.67
C THR A 135 22.98 -0.73 -36.58
N ASP A 136 23.51 -0.10 -37.63
CA ASP A 136 24.86 0.49 -37.63
C ASP A 136 24.95 1.64 -36.62
N GLU A 137 23.99 2.55 -36.61
CA GLU A 137 23.96 3.65 -35.63
C GLU A 137 23.75 3.16 -34.19
N ALA A 138 22.93 2.14 -33.98
CA ALA A 138 22.78 1.51 -32.67
C ALA A 138 24.08 0.85 -32.20
N ASN A 139 24.83 0.19 -33.10
CA ASN A 139 26.15 -0.36 -32.76
C ASN A 139 27.14 0.74 -32.37
N HIS A 140 27.16 1.87 -33.08
CA HIS A 140 27.98 3.01 -32.69
C HIS A 140 27.57 3.55 -31.31
N PHE A 141 26.26 3.65 -31.04
CA PHE A 141 25.79 4.09 -29.73
C PHE A 141 26.21 3.12 -28.60
N LEU A 142 26.12 1.81 -28.84
CA LEU A 142 26.57 0.78 -27.90
C LEU A 142 28.09 0.87 -27.67
N GLU A 143 28.88 1.06 -28.72
CA GLU A 143 30.33 1.24 -28.64
C GLU A 143 30.73 2.46 -27.80
N MET A 144 29.93 3.53 -27.81
CA MET A 144 30.26 4.77 -27.08
C MET A 144 29.63 4.86 -25.69
N ALA A 145 28.42 4.35 -25.51
CA ALA A 145 27.61 4.56 -24.31
C ALA A 145 27.08 3.29 -23.65
N GLY A 146 27.30 2.09 -24.21
CA GLY A 146 26.77 0.83 -23.68
C GLY A 146 27.15 0.56 -22.22
N ALA A 147 28.32 1.05 -21.78
CA ALA A 147 28.73 0.99 -20.37
C ALA A 147 27.75 1.68 -19.41
N TRP A 148 26.95 2.65 -19.87
CA TRP A 148 26.01 3.41 -19.05
C TRP A 148 24.53 3.07 -19.32
N MET A 149 24.23 2.13 -20.22
CA MET A 149 22.87 1.63 -20.43
C MET A 149 22.54 0.53 -19.40
N ARG A 150 22.60 0.87 -18.11
CA ARG A 150 22.49 -0.09 -16.98
C ARG A 150 21.90 0.56 -15.71
N PRO A 151 21.54 -0.22 -14.68
CA PRO A 151 20.94 0.32 -13.45
C PRO A 151 21.76 1.44 -12.80
N GLY A 152 21.07 2.54 -12.47
CA GLY A 152 21.66 3.78 -11.98
C GLY A 152 21.74 4.91 -13.03
N TYR A 153 21.40 4.62 -14.28
CA TYR A 153 21.35 5.60 -15.37
C TYR A 153 19.95 5.64 -16.00
N LEU A 154 19.59 6.77 -16.62
CA LEU A 154 18.37 6.89 -17.40
C LEU A 154 18.46 6.04 -18.66
N LEU A 155 17.29 5.66 -19.20
CA LEU A 155 17.18 4.92 -20.46
C LEU A 155 17.97 5.62 -21.59
N PRO A 156 18.59 4.84 -22.50
CA PRO A 156 19.27 5.38 -23.66
C PRO A 156 18.29 6.14 -24.56
N VAL A 157 18.74 7.21 -25.23
CA VAL A 157 17.89 8.04 -26.09
C VAL A 157 18.34 7.94 -27.56
N PHE A 158 17.37 7.73 -28.44
CA PHE A 158 17.50 7.93 -29.88
C PHE A 158 16.99 9.32 -30.25
N ASP A 159 17.86 10.17 -30.76
CA ASP A 159 17.55 11.55 -31.15
C ASP A 159 17.33 11.61 -32.67
N LEU A 160 16.07 11.85 -33.08
CA LEU A 160 15.63 11.86 -34.48
C LEU A 160 15.23 13.26 -34.94
N GLU A 161 16.14 13.89 -35.68
CA GLU A 161 15.95 15.25 -36.21
C GLU A 161 16.38 15.41 -37.68
N ALA A 162 16.74 14.32 -38.35
CA ALA A 162 17.24 14.33 -39.72
C ALA A 162 16.57 13.25 -40.60
N GLY A 163 16.79 13.35 -41.92
CA GLY A 163 16.41 12.33 -42.90
C GLY A 163 15.10 12.58 -43.65
N ASP A 164 14.23 13.47 -43.15
CA ASP A 164 12.99 13.85 -43.83
C ASP A 164 13.28 14.40 -45.24
N GLY A 165 12.48 13.99 -46.21
CA GLY A 165 12.64 14.28 -47.64
C GLY A 165 13.81 13.59 -48.34
N ILE A 166 14.74 12.95 -47.61
CA ILE A 166 15.82 12.13 -48.16
C ILE A 166 15.42 10.65 -48.18
N ARG A 167 14.86 10.17 -47.07
CA ARG A 167 14.19 8.87 -46.97
C ARG A 167 12.69 9.09 -46.94
N SER A 168 11.92 8.09 -47.36
CA SER A 168 10.47 8.12 -47.11
C SER A 168 10.17 7.90 -45.63
N ASP A 169 9.01 8.37 -45.18
CA ASP A 169 8.48 8.17 -43.82
C ASP A 169 8.57 6.71 -43.36
N ALA A 170 8.21 5.77 -44.23
CA ALA A 170 8.31 4.33 -43.97
C ALA A 170 9.76 3.87 -43.77
N GLN A 171 10.70 4.42 -44.54
CA GLN A 171 12.13 4.10 -44.42
C GLN A 171 12.75 4.70 -43.14
N ILE A 172 12.35 5.91 -42.74
CA ILE A 172 12.78 6.54 -41.47
C ILE A 172 12.22 5.77 -40.28
N THR A 173 10.94 5.40 -40.36
CA THR A 173 10.28 4.58 -39.34
C THR A 173 10.98 3.23 -39.17
N GLN A 174 11.25 2.52 -40.27
CA GLN A 174 11.96 1.24 -40.22
C GLN A 174 13.38 1.40 -39.70
N PHE A 175 14.12 2.43 -40.14
CA PHE A 175 15.46 2.74 -39.61
C PHE A 175 15.44 2.90 -38.09
N SER A 176 14.46 3.64 -37.56
CA SER A 176 14.31 3.89 -36.12
C SER A 176 13.95 2.60 -35.36
N ILE A 177 13.07 1.77 -35.93
CA ILE A 177 12.71 0.45 -35.37
C ILE A 177 13.94 -0.48 -35.33
N ASP A 178 14.74 -0.52 -36.39
CA ASP A 178 15.96 -1.33 -36.45
C ASP A 178 16.98 -0.90 -35.40
N PHE A 179 17.11 0.42 -35.16
CA PHE A 179 17.92 0.96 -34.07
C PHE A 179 17.41 0.47 -32.70
N SER A 180 16.12 0.66 -32.41
CA SER A 180 15.52 0.24 -31.14
C SER A 180 15.63 -1.26 -30.91
N ASN A 181 15.41 -2.08 -31.95
CA ASN A 181 15.56 -3.53 -31.88
C ASN A 181 16.98 -3.93 -31.51
N ARG A 182 17.98 -3.30 -32.10
CA ARG A 182 19.38 -3.59 -31.79
C ARG A 182 19.74 -3.23 -30.34
N ILE A 183 19.26 -2.10 -29.83
CA ILE A 183 19.45 -1.72 -28.42
C ILE A 183 18.74 -2.72 -27.49
N TYR A 184 17.51 -3.13 -27.82
CA TYR A 184 16.75 -4.09 -27.03
C TYR A 184 17.40 -5.48 -27.01
N GLU A 185 17.92 -5.93 -28.15
CA GLU A 185 18.64 -7.21 -28.26
C GLU A 185 19.86 -7.26 -27.31
N GLU A 186 20.64 -6.19 -27.25
CA GLU A 186 21.88 -6.14 -26.46
C GLU A 186 21.65 -5.77 -24.99
N MET A 187 20.69 -4.90 -24.71
CA MET A 187 20.53 -4.28 -23.38
C MET A 187 19.23 -4.69 -22.66
N GLY A 188 18.29 -5.36 -23.34
CA GLY A 188 17.00 -5.75 -22.78
C GLY A 188 16.04 -4.59 -22.52
N VAL A 189 16.36 -3.38 -22.98
CA VAL A 189 15.55 -2.17 -22.79
C VAL A 189 15.30 -1.44 -24.10
N ARG A 190 14.14 -0.80 -24.21
CA ARG A 190 13.81 0.06 -25.35
C ARG A 190 14.31 1.49 -25.07
N PRO A 191 14.95 2.15 -26.05
CA PRO A 191 15.38 3.54 -25.90
C PRO A 191 14.18 4.51 -25.86
N ILE A 192 14.43 5.70 -25.32
CA ILE A 192 13.56 6.88 -25.41
C ILE A 192 13.67 7.44 -26.83
N MET A 193 12.54 7.85 -27.43
CA MET A 193 12.53 8.65 -28.65
C MET A 193 12.61 10.14 -28.29
N TYR A 194 13.68 10.83 -28.68
CA TYR A 194 13.68 12.29 -28.77
C TYR A 194 13.29 12.72 -30.18
N ILE A 195 12.27 13.57 -30.27
CA ILE A 195 11.68 13.99 -31.55
C ILE A 195 10.95 15.33 -31.42
N ASN A 196 10.95 16.15 -32.48
CA ASN A 196 10.12 17.36 -32.50
C ASN A 196 8.69 17.08 -33.00
N GLY A 197 7.78 18.01 -32.73
CA GLY A 197 6.35 17.89 -33.08
C GLY A 197 6.04 17.67 -34.56
N ASN A 198 6.89 18.16 -35.47
CA ASN A 198 6.68 17.96 -36.92
C ASN A 198 7.03 16.53 -37.31
N TYR A 199 8.17 16.03 -36.83
CA TYR A 199 8.61 14.66 -37.11
C TYR A 199 7.66 13.63 -36.50
N SER A 200 7.23 13.83 -35.25
CA SER A 200 6.26 12.93 -34.61
C SER A 200 4.90 12.94 -35.32
N ALA A 201 4.40 14.11 -35.72
CA ALA A 201 3.08 14.22 -36.35
C ALA A 201 3.04 13.73 -37.80
N TYR A 202 4.15 13.85 -38.56
CA TYR A 202 4.10 13.73 -40.01
C TYR A 202 5.18 12.85 -40.65
N VAL A 203 6.24 12.45 -39.93
CA VAL A 203 7.37 11.72 -40.52
C VAL A 203 7.42 10.26 -40.06
N VAL A 204 7.21 9.99 -38.78
CA VAL A 204 7.21 8.61 -38.26
C VAL A 204 5.79 8.01 -38.23
N GLN A 205 5.70 6.70 -38.39
CA GLN A 205 4.42 5.98 -38.53
C GLN A 205 4.29 4.85 -37.50
N ALA A 206 3.06 4.47 -37.17
CA ALA A 206 2.80 3.29 -36.35
C ALA A 206 3.36 2.02 -37.03
N PRO A 207 3.87 1.03 -36.27
CA PRO A 207 3.79 0.89 -34.82
C PRO A 207 5.03 1.38 -34.05
N ILE A 208 5.69 2.48 -34.48
CA ILE A 208 6.93 2.98 -33.85
C ILE A 208 6.83 3.16 -32.31
N GLN A 209 5.65 3.51 -31.79
CA GLN A 209 5.39 3.68 -30.37
C GLN A 209 5.62 2.41 -29.54
N ASP A 210 5.45 1.22 -30.13
CA ASP A 210 5.71 -0.05 -29.45
C ASP A 210 7.22 -0.31 -29.29
N TYR A 211 8.03 0.31 -30.14
CA TYR A 211 9.50 0.23 -30.14
C TYR A 211 10.14 1.39 -29.38
N PHE A 212 9.39 2.46 -29.13
CA PHE A 212 9.79 3.63 -28.35
C PHE A 212 8.65 4.04 -27.41
N PRO A 213 8.41 3.27 -26.33
CA PRO A 213 7.29 3.50 -25.43
C PRO A 213 7.44 4.76 -24.57
N VAL A 214 8.65 5.33 -24.52
CA VAL A 214 8.95 6.56 -23.79
C VAL A 214 9.27 7.66 -24.78
N LEU A 215 8.57 8.78 -24.65
CA LEU A 215 8.65 9.90 -25.58
C LEU A 215 9.25 11.14 -24.91
N TRP A 216 10.32 11.67 -25.49
CA TRP A 216 10.90 12.98 -25.19
C TRP A 216 10.62 13.93 -26.36
N VAL A 217 9.80 14.97 -26.13
CA VAL A 217 9.43 15.90 -27.21
C VAL A 217 10.17 17.22 -27.13
N ALA A 218 10.55 17.75 -28.29
CA ALA A 218 10.98 19.14 -28.42
C ALA A 218 9.81 20.04 -28.82
N ARG A 219 9.52 21.03 -27.96
CA ARG A 219 8.60 22.13 -28.29
C ARG A 219 8.93 23.36 -27.46
N TYR A 220 9.42 24.41 -28.10
CA TYR A 220 9.81 25.59 -27.35
C TYR A 220 8.61 26.48 -27.02
N THR A 221 8.55 26.97 -25.77
CA THR A 221 7.47 27.85 -25.28
C THR A 221 7.61 29.30 -25.78
N GLY A 222 8.69 29.62 -26.51
CA GLY A 222 9.04 30.95 -26.98
C GLY A 222 9.83 31.78 -25.95
N GLY A 223 10.47 32.86 -26.41
CA GLY A 223 11.35 33.72 -25.59
C GLY A 223 12.82 33.29 -25.59
N THR A 224 13.71 34.19 -25.15
CA THR A 224 15.18 33.98 -25.11
C THR A 224 15.70 33.36 -23.81
N ASN A 225 14.83 33.19 -22.82
CA ASN A 225 15.04 32.47 -21.55
C ASN A 225 13.67 32.30 -20.87
N PRO A 226 12.90 31.25 -21.21
CA PRO A 226 11.54 31.09 -20.69
C PRO A 226 11.53 30.83 -19.18
N ASP A 227 10.50 31.35 -18.51
CA ASP A 227 10.24 31.11 -17.10
C ASP A 227 9.88 29.63 -16.88
N PRO A 228 10.63 28.86 -16.07
CA PRO A 228 10.35 27.45 -15.81
C PRO A 228 8.95 27.19 -15.22
N SER A 229 8.33 28.17 -14.55
CA SER A 229 6.97 27.99 -14.02
C SER A 229 5.92 27.72 -15.09
N ILE A 230 6.17 28.10 -16.35
CA ILE A 230 5.25 27.84 -17.45
C ILE A 230 5.01 26.35 -17.63
N VAL A 231 6.06 25.55 -17.48
CA VAL A 231 6.01 24.11 -17.77
C VAL A 231 5.39 23.29 -16.64
N GLU A 232 5.00 23.91 -15.53
CA GLU A 232 4.20 23.23 -14.50
C GLU A 232 2.71 23.16 -14.87
N SER A 233 2.24 24.13 -15.66
CA SER A 233 0.81 24.32 -15.90
C SER A 233 0.33 23.99 -17.32
N ILE A 234 1.26 23.71 -18.24
CA ILE A 234 0.93 23.43 -19.64
C ILE A 234 1.59 22.13 -20.13
N HIS A 235 1.10 21.67 -21.27
CA HIS A 235 1.65 20.55 -22.01
C HIS A 235 2.05 20.95 -23.44
N PRO A 236 3.00 20.22 -24.06
CA PRO A 236 3.44 20.45 -25.42
C PRO A 236 2.37 20.32 -26.51
N LYS A 237 1.11 19.97 -26.24
CA LYS A 237 0.03 19.94 -27.25
C LYS A 237 -1.03 21.04 -27.06
N ASP A 238 -1.04 21.75 -25.93
CA ASP A 238 -2.16 22.63 -25.54
C ASP A 238 -2.49 23.71 -26.57
N THR A 239 -1.47 24.24 -27.26
CA THR A 239 -1.64 25.30 -28.24
C THR A 239 -1.31 24.88 -29.67
N TYR A 240 -1.17 23.58 -29.94
CA TYR A 240 -0.88 23.06 -31.29
C TYR A 240 -1.32 21.61 -31.44
N SER A 241 -2.12 21.32 -32.47
CA SER A 241 -2.58 19.98 -32.84
C SER A 241 -2.57 19.86 -34.37
N PRO A 242 -2.18 18.71 -34.97
CA PRO A 242 -1.67 17.45 -34.38
C PRO A 242 -0.22 17.56 -33.87
N PHE A 243 0.18 16.72 -32.90
CA PHE A 243 1.53 16.83 -32.31
C PHE A 243 2.21 15.50 -31.99
N TYR A 244 1.56 14.54 -31.31
CA TYR A 244 2.24 13.30 -30.90
C TYR A 244 2.14 12.15 -31.91
N GLY A 245 1.42 12.31 -33.02
CA GLY A 245 1.38 11.31 -34.11
C GLY A 245 1.03 9.90 -33.62
N PRO A 246 1.84 8.85 -33.89
CA PRO A 246 1.57 7.47 -33.45
C PRO A 246 1.39 7.27 -31.93
N TRP A 247 1.83 8.21 -31.10
CA TRP A 247 1.63 8.16 -29.65
C TRP A 247 0.29 8.79 -29.19
N ASP A 248 -0.46 9.44 -30.09
CA ASP A 248 -1.79 10.02 -29.82
C ASP A 248 -2.96 9.00 -29.89
N ASP A 249 -2.70 7.71 -30.16
CA ASP A 249 -3.75 6.70 -30.37
C ASP A 249 -4.38 6.16 -29.07
N PRO A 250 -5.72 6.10 -28.96
CA PRO A 250 -6.40 5.54 -27.78
C PRO A 250 -6.06 4.06 -27.58
N PRO A 251 -5.93 3.58 -26.32
CA PRO A 251 -6.33 4.24 -25.07
C PRO A 251 -5.27 5.13 -24.41
N ALA A 252 -4.25 5.63 -25.15
CA ALA A 252 -3.18 6.44 -24.57
C ALA A 252 -3.68 7.72 -23.87
N ALA A 253 -2.91 8.18 -22.88
CA ALA A 253 -3.17 9.41 -22.15
C ALA A 253 -3.17 10.63 -23.11
N THR A 254 -4.00 11.64 -22.82
CA THR A 254 -4.10 12.91 -23.57
C THR A 254 -2.73 13.58 -23.81
N HIS A 255 -1.77 13.30 -22.93
CA HIS A 255 -0.39 13.78 -22.99
C HIS A 255 0.56 12.59 -22.77
N PRO A 256 1.03 11.90 -23.83
CA PRO A 256 1.82 10.68 -23.73
C PRO A 256 3.34 10.91 -23.56
N TRP A 257 3.78 12.18 -23.46
CA TRP A 257 5.19 12.52 -23.32
C TRP A 257 5.69 12.24 -21.89
N SER A 258 6.91 11.73 -21.77
CA SER A 258 7.60 11.56 -20.49
C SER A 258 8.56 12.71 -20.20
N PHE A 259 9.20 13.24 -21.25
CA PHE A 259 10.13 14.38 -21.15
C PHE A 259 9.78 15.44 -22.18
N TRP A 260 10.09 16.69 -21.85
CA TRP A 260 9.83 17.82 -22.72
C TRP A 260 11.01 18.79 -22.71
N GLN A 261 11.69 18.94 -23.85
CA GLN A 261 12.62 20.04 -24.09
C GLN A 261 11.83 21.30 -24.43
N TYR A 262 11.78 22.23 -23.49
CA TYR A 262 10.93 23.42 -23.57
C TYR A 262 11.68 24.68 -23.99
N ALA A 263 13.01 24.65 -24.02
CA ALA A 263 13.83 25.70 -24.61
C ALA A 263 15.25 25.21 -24.94
N SER A 264 15.85 25.81 -25.96
CA SER A 264 17.30 25.67 -26.26
C SER A 264 18.15 26.85 -25.78
N THR A 265 17.51 27.82 -25.12
CA THR A 265 18.12 29.10 -24.74
C THR A 265 18.07 29.35 -23.23
N GLY A 266 17.82 28.31 -22.44
CA GLY A 266 17.75 28.41 -20.99
C GLY A 266 19.03 29.02 -20.39
N ARG A 267 18.88 29.86 -19.36
CA ARG A 267 19.99 30.50 -18.65
C ARG A 267 19.93 30.14 -17.18
N LEU A 268 20.78 29.19 -16.78
CA LEU A 268 20.85 28.68 -15.41
C LEU A 268 22.01 29.33 -14.67
N SER A 269 21.77 29.88 -13.49
CA SER A 269 22.80 30.54 -12.66
C SER A 269 23.96 29.61 -12.29
N GLY A 270 23.73 28.30 -12.19
CA GLY A 270 24.75 27.29 -11.94
C GLY A 270 25.63 26.96 -13.13
N TYR A 271 25.26 27.39 -14.34
CA TYR A 271 26.02 27.16 -15.58
C TYR A 271 26.54 28.48 -16.13
N ARG A 272 27.88 28.67 -16.12
CA ARG A 272 28.53 29.90 -16.57
C ARG A 272 27.91 31.18 -15.97
N ASN A 273 27.40 31.09 -14.74
CA ASN A 273 26.70 32.19 -14.06
C ASN A 273 25.52 32.77 -14.86
N GLY A 274 24.78 31.95 -15.61
CA GLY A 274 23.65 32.36 -16.45
C GLY A 274 24.03 33.12 -17.74
N SER A 275 25.31 33.19 -18.08
CA SER A 275 25.76 33.97 -19.24
C SER A 275 25.58 33.25 -20.58
N ALA A 276 25.40 31.92 -20.57
CA ALA A 276 25.30 31.08 -21.76
C ALA A 276 23.96 30.34 -21.83
N GLY A 277 23.52 30.04 -23.05
CA GLY A 277 22.36 29.20 -23.31
C GLY A 277 22.65 27.72 -23.07
N ILE A 278 21.66 27.00 -22.57
CA ILE A 278 21.65 25.54 -22.43
C ILE A 278 20.24 25.03 -22.70
N ASP A 279 20.15 23.82 -23.24
CA ASP A 279 18.88 23.15 -23.45
C ASP A 279 18.28 22.75 -22.09
N VAL A 280 17.01 23.09 -21.88
CA VAL A 280 16.29 22.86 -20.62
C VAL A 280 15.06 21.98 -20.85
N ASN A 281 14.87 21.06 -19.92
CA ASN A 281 13.91 19.98 -19.97
C ASN A 281 13.09 19.88 -18.69
N VAL A 282 11.95 19.22 -18.81
CA VAL A 282 11.09 18.86 -17.69
C VAL A 282 10.56 17.43 -17.88
N ALA A 283 10.44 16.67 -16.80
CA ALA A 283 9.76 15.38 -16.78
C ALA A 283 8.26 15.57 -16.56
N GLN A 284 7.42 14.63 -16.98
CA GLN A 284 5.97 14.77 -16.85
C GLN A 284 5.49 14.78 -15.39
N GLY A 285 6.22 14.08 -14.51
CA GLY A 285 6.03 14.10 -13.06
C GLY A 285 7.31 14.48 -12.30
N GLY A 286 7.28 14.31 -10.98
CA GLY A 286 8.41 14.55 -10.09
C GLY A 286 9.41 13.40 -10.01
N THR A 287 10.15 13.35 -8.91
CA THR A 287 11.31 12.46 -8.75
C THR A 287 10.97 10.98 -8.86
N GLU A 288 9.80 10.53 -8.39
CA GLU A 288 9.43 9.11 -8.49
C GLU A 288 9.01 8.72 -9.90
N PHE A 289 8.35 9.62 -10.62
CA PHE A 289 8.12 9.46 -12.06
C PHE A 289 9.45 9.38 -12.82
N LEU A 290 10.40 10.27 -12.53
CA LEU A 290 11.71 10.26 -13.15
C LEU A 290 12.47 8.94 -12.90
N ARG A 291 12.40 8.40 -11.67
CA ARG A 291 13.03 7.12 -11.32
C ARG A 291 12.44 5.91 -12.05
N ASP A 292 11.21 5.99 -12.58
CA ASP A 292 10.64 4.93 -13.43
C ASP A 292 11.31 4.85 -14.81
N HIS A 293 12.06 5.88 -15.19
CA HIS A 293 12.79 5.96 -16.46
C HIS A 293 14.29 5.63 -16.31
N LEU A 294 14.70 5.09 -15.16
CA LEU A 294 16.01 4.46 -14.99
C LEU A 294 16.02 3.10 -15.69
N VAL A 295 17.17 2.71 -16.23
CA VAL A 295 17.37 1.36 -16.73
C VAL A 295 17.14 0.37 -15.59
N PRO A 296 16.18 -0.57 -15.71
CA PRO A 296 15.89 -1.54 -14.66
C PRO A 296 17.04 -2.52 -14.45
N ALA A 297 17.13 -3.05 -13.23
CA ALA A 297 17.94 -4.21 -12.94
C ALA A 297 17.24 -5.45 -13.50
N LEU A 298 17.83 -5.99 -14.57
CA LEU A 298 17.31 -7.13 -15.30
C LEU A 298 18.08 -8.39 -14.92
N TRP A 299 17.33 -9.49 -14.82
CA TRP A 299 17.89 -10.81 -14.69
C TRP A 299 18.38 -11.31 -16.06
N VAL A 300 19.70 -11.47 -16.23
CA VAL A 300 20.34 -11.76 -17.53
C VAL A 300 21.03 -13.12 -17.62
N SER A 301 21.18 -13.86 -16.51
CA SER A 301 21.88 -15.15 -16.50
C SER A 301 21.21 -16.19 -15.60
N GLY A 302 21.11 -17.43 -16.08
CA GLY A 302 20.51 -18.57 -15.36
C GLY A 302 21.53 -19.49 -14.68
N SER A 303 22.78 -19.04 -14.45
CA SER A 303 23.89 -19.92 -14.10
C SER A 303 23.68 -20.72 -12.79
N ASP A 304 22.92 -20.18 -11.83
CA ASP A 304 22.60 -20.84 -10.58
C ASP A 304 21.22 -20.48 -9.97
N GLY A 305 20.51 -19.48 -10.51
CA GLY A 305 19.25 -18.98 -9.93
C GLY A 305 19.41 -18.18 -8.64
N ASN A 306 20.63 -17.90 -8.16
CA ASN A 306 20.85 -17.24 -6.88
C ASN A 306 20.84 -15.70 -7.02
N TRP A 307 19.97 -15.02 -6.27
CA TRP A 307 19.84 -13.56 -6.25
C TRP A 307 21.19 -12.86 -5.97
N SER A 308 22.02 -13.44 -5.11
CA SER A 308 23.28 -12.84 -4.67
C SER A 308 24.44 -13.03 -5.67
N THR A 309 24.24 -13.79 -6.75
CA THR A 309 25.26 -13.96 -7.79
C THR A 309 25.27 -12.77 -8.74
N LEU A 310 26.33 -11.95 -8.67
CA LEU A 310 26.50 -10.73 -9.48
C LEU A 310 26.24 -10.98 -10.98
N ALA A 311 26.81 -12.05 -11.53
CA ALA A 311 26.70 -12.36 -12.95
C ALA A 311 25.25 -12.60 -13.43
N ASN A 312 24.29 -12.87 -12.53
CA ASN A 312 22.89 -13.01 -12.92
C ASN A 312 22.21 -11.68 -13.27
N TRP A 313 22.84 -10.54 -12.96
CA TRP A 313 22.26 -9.20 -13.15
C TRP A 313 22.97 -8.43 -14.25
N ASN A 314 22.23 -7.66 -15.04
CA ASN A 314 22.82 -6.71 -16.01
C ASN A 314 23.76 -5.70 -15.31
N SER A 315 23.45 -5.29 -14.07
CA SER A 315 24.32 -4.45 -13.23
C SER A 315 25.59 -5.15 -12.74
N GLY A 316 25.62 -6.48 -12.72
CA GLY A 316 26.77 -7.27 -12.32
C GLY A 316 27.68 -7.68 -13.48
N GLN A 317 27.26 -7.45 -14.73
CA GLN A 317 28.08 -7.69 -15.92
C GLN A 317 29.16 -6.59 -16.08
N PRO A 318 30.43 -6.96 -16.32
CA PRO A 318 31.50 -6.00 -16.55
C PRO A 318 31.16 -5.02 -17.69
N PRO A 319 31.22 -3.69 -17.48
CA PRO A 319 31.02 -2.74 -18.56
C PRO A 319 32.12 -2.83 -19.61
N VAL A 320 31.72 -2.72 -20.88
CA VAL A 320 32.65 -2.61 -22.01
C VAL A 320 33.07 -1.15 -22.16
N ALA A 321 34.38 -0.91 -22.19
CA ALA A 321 34.92 0.45 -22.34
C ALA A 321 34.56 1.05 -23.71
N PRO A 322 34.33 2.37 -23.79
CA PRO A 322 34.05 3.02 -25.06
C PRO A 322 35.17 2.84 -26.08
N VAL A 323 34.80 2.47 -27.31
CA VAL A 323 35.73 2.28 -28.43
C VAL A 323 35.70 3.52 -29.30
N GLN A 324 36.76 4.33 -29.26
CA GLN A 324 36.85 5.50 -30.15
C GLN A 324 37.13 5.06 -31.58
N GLY A 325 36.41 5.66 -32.53
CA GLY A 325 36.62 5.39 -33.94
C GLY A 325 37.97 5.92 -34.45
N PRO A 326 38.51 5.37 -35.55
CA PRO A 326 39.69 5.94 -36.20
C PRO A 326 39.50 7.41 -36.57
N GLY A 327 40.49 8.25 -36.26
CA GLY A 327 40.48 9.68 -36.61
C GLY A 327 39.61 10.58 -35.71
N GLN A 328 38.91 10.00 -34.72
CA GLN A 328 38.06 10.77 -33.81
C GLN A 328 38.87 11.64 -32.83
N VAL A 329 38.28 12.75 -32.40
CA VAL A 329 38.89 13.62 -31.38
C VAL A 329 39.07 12.84 -30.09
N SER A 330 40.23 12.97 -29.44
CA SER A 330 40.51 12.26 -28.20
C SER A 330 39.50 12.61 -27.11
N ARG A 331 39.04 11.59 -26.39
CA ARG A 331 38.18 11.76 -25.21
C ARG A 331 38.80 12.72 -24.21
N VAL A 332 37.98 13.63 -23.67
CA VAL A 332 38.34 14.55 -22.60
C VAL A 332 38.06 13.90 -21.24
N GLY A 333 39.02 14.00 -20.33
CA GLY A 333 38.91 13.48 -18.97
C GLY A 333 39.26 11.98 -18.84
N SER A 334 39.29 11.52 -17.59
CA SER A 334 39.58 10.12 -17.26
C SER A 334 38.40 9.22 -17.60
N LEU A 335 38.68 8.02 -18.13
CA LEU A 335 37.68 6.97 -18.29
C LEU A 335 37.39 6.32 -16.93
N THR A 336 36.21 6.59 -16.38
CA THR A 336 35.68 5.91 -15.19
C THR A 336 34.46 5.11 -15.62
N LEU A 337 34.54 3.79 -15.57
CA LEU A 337 33.41 2.93 -15.87
C LEU A 337 32.54 2.71 -14.63
N PRO A 338 31.22 2.50 -14.80
CA PRO A 338 30.36 2.13 -13.68
C PRO A 338 30.85 0.84 -12.99
N SER A 339 30.77 0.78 -11.67
CA SER A 339 31.12 -0.44 -10.94
C SER A 339 30.04 -1.51 -11.10
N VAL A 340 30.46 -2.78 -11.19
CA VAL A 340 29.54 -3.92 -11.13
C VAL A 340 28.93 -4.03 -9.72
N ARG A 341 27.64 -4.31 -9.62
CA ARG A 341 26.93 -4.41 -8.35
C ARG A 341 25.65 -5.23 -8.45
N LEU A 342 25.16 -5.70 -7.30
CA LEU A 342 23.80 -6.20 -7.16
C LEU A 342 22.78 -5.04 -7.28
N PRO A 343 21.50 -5.35 -7.51
CA PRO A 343 20.43 -4.35 -7.44
C PRO A 343 20.43 -3.60 -6.10
N GLY A 344 20.17 -2.30 -6.15
CA GLY A 344 20.27 -1.37 -5.03
C GLY A 344 19.01 -0.51 -4.87
N SER A 345 19.02 0.38 -3.89
CA SER A 345 17.83 1.07 -3.36
C SER A 345 17.10 2.00 -4.34
N LEU A 346 17.72 2.35 -5.47
CA LEU A 346 17.10 3.14 -6.54
C LEU A 346 16.58 2.27 -7.70
N ASP A 347 16.91 0.99 -7.73
CA ASP A 347 16.63 0.15 -8.88
C ASP A 347 15.23 -0.44 -8.84
N THR A 348 14.53 -0.33 -9.97
CA THR A 348 13.42 -1.22 -10.31
C THR A 348 14.00 -2.56 -10.76
N VAL A 349 13.69 -3.63 -10.02
CA VAL A 349 14.05 -4.99 -10.39
C VAL A 349 12.92 -5.60 -11.22
N ILE A 350 13.26 -6.14 -12.38
CA ILE A 350 12.34 -6.91 -13.21
C ILE A 350 12.95 -8.31 -13.40
N LEU A 351 12.27 -9.31 -12.83
CA LEU A 351 12.61 -10.72 -13.05
C LEU A 351 11.88 -11.18 -14.31
N GLU A 352 12.51 -11.04 -15.46
CA GLU A 352 11.93 -11.40 -16.75
C GLU A 352 13.00 -11.94 -17.70
N ARG A 353 12.93 -13.24 -18.00
CA ARG A 353 13.70 -13.82 -19.09
C ARG A 353 12.86 -14.83 -19.86
N SER A 354 12.45 -14.43 -21.06
CA SER A 354 11.48 -15.18 -21.88
C SER A 354 11.94 -16.57 -22.33
N ALA A 355 13.25 -16.86 -22.33
CA ALA A 355 13.80 -18.07 -22.94
C ALA A 355 14.05 -19.26 -21.98
N GLU A 356 14.16 -19.04 -20.67
CA GLU A 356 14.68 -20.08 -19.74
C GLU A 356 13.79 -20.42 -18.54
N ASN A 357 12.79 -19.58 -18.19
CA ASN A 357 11.88 -19.80 -17.06
C ASN A 357 12.61 -20.25 -15.77
N VAL A 358 13.47 -19.38 -15.25
CA VAL A 358 14.30 -19.68 -14.08
C VAL A 358 13.53 -19.40 -12.78
N THR A 359 13.79 -20.19 -11.74
CA THR A 359 13.37 -19.83 -10.38
C THR A 359 14.49 -19.04 -9.70
N VAL A 360 14.26 -17.76 -9.48
CA VAL A 360 15.18 -16.89 -8.72
C VAL A 360 15.04 -17.21 -7.24
N THR A 361 16.15 -17.41 -6.54
CA THR A 361 16.19 -17.77 -5.12
C THR A 361 16.99 -16.75 -4.33
N LEU A 362 16.38 -16.22 -3.28
CA LEU A 362 16.99 -15.35 -2.28
C LEU A 362 17.12 -16.15 -0.97
N ASP A 363 18.27 -16.79 -0.82
CA ASP A 363 18.58 -17.70 0.30
C ASP A 363 19.27 -17.03 1.49
N SER A 364 19.89 -15.87 1.27
CA SER A 364 20.75 -15.21 2.23
C SER A 364 20.98 -13.73 1.87
N GLY A 365 21.61 -12.99 2.80
CA GLY A 365 21.96 -11.58 2.62
C GLY A 365 20.81 -10.62 2.91
N ASN A 366 21.14 -9.32 2.91
CA ASN A 366 20.19 -8.23 3.07
C ASN A 366 20.21 -7.35 1.82
N HIS A 367 19.09 -7.32 1.10
CA HIS A 367 18.96 -6.66 -0.19
C HIS A 367 17.93 -5.55 -0.10
N ASN A 368 18.29 -4.38 -0.64
CA ASN A 368 17.44 -3.19 -0.63
C ASN A 368 17.26 -2.72 -2.07
N ILE A 369 16.02 -2.66 -2.52
CA ILE A 369 15.66 -2.24 -3.88
C ILE A 369 14.56 -1.18 -3.85
N ARG A 370 14.30 -0.51 -4.98
CA ARG A 370 13.21 0.45 -5.10
C ARG A 370 11.89 -0.27 -5.33
N LYS A 371 11.77 -1.01 -6.43
CA LYS A 371 10.55 -1.73 -6.88
C LYS A 371 10.89 -3.15 -7.34
N LEU A 372 9.89 -4.03 -7.32
CA LEU A 372 10.01 -5.41 -7.81
C LEU A 372 8.85 -5.77 -8.73
N VAL A 373 9.17 -6.37 -9.88
CA VAL A 373 8.21 -7.02 -10.78
C VAL A 373 8.66 -8.46 -11.02
N THR A 374 7.82 -9.45 -10.69
CA THR A 374 8.16 -10.87 -10.81
C THR A 374 7.44 -11.51 -12.00
N ARG A 375 8.04 -11.51 -13.19
CA ARG A 375 7.52 -12.28 -14.36
C ARG A 375 8.07 -13.70 -14.39
N GLU A 376 9.17 -13.94 -13.68
CA GLU A 376 9.70 -15.25 -13.31
C GLU A 376 9.42 -15.61 -11.85
N ALA A 377 9.59 -16.89 -11.51
CA ALA A 377 9.35 -17.36 -10.16
C ALA A 377 10.40 -16.84 -9.18
N LEU A 378 10.00 -16.44 -7.97
CA LEU A 378 10.87 -15.96 -6.91
C LEU A 378 10.63 -16.74 -5.61
N ASN A 379 11.68 -17.36 -5.08
CA ASN A 379 11.69 -18.03 -3.79
C ASN A 379 12.54 -17.25 -2.79
N ILE A 380 11.95 -16.80 -1.70
CA ILE A 380 12.65 -16.22 -0.56
C ILE A 380 12.71 -17.29 0.52
N THR A 381 13.91 -17.83 0.76
CA THR A 381 14.11 -19.01 1.63
C THR A 381 14.91 -18.68 2.89
N GLY A 382 15.65 -17.55 2.92
CA GLY A 382 16.43 -17.20 4.10
C GLY A 382 16.96 -15.76 4.20
N GLY A 383 17.13 -15.03 3.09
CA GLY A 383 17.59 -13.64 3.16
C GLY A 383 16.46 -12.62 3.33
N THR A 384 16.84 -11.35 3.42
CA THR A 384 15.93 -10.22 3.57
C THR A 384 15.87 -9.41 2.28
N LEU A 385 14.65 -9.14 1.80
CA LEU A 385 14.40 -8.21 0.70
C LEU A 385 13.54 -7.05 1.19
N THR A 386 14.09 -5.84 1.15
CA THR A 386 13.37 -4.61 1.46
C THR A 386 13.11 -3.83 0.18
N VAL A 387 11.84 -3.63 -0.16
CA VAL A 387 11.36 -2.86 -1.30
C VAL A 387 10.88 -1.51 -0.81
N ASN A 388 11.65 -0.46 -1.11
CA ASN A 388 11.53 0.84 -0.43
C ASN A 388 10.51 1.79 -1.06
N TYR A 389 9.99 1.48 -2.25
CA TYR A 389 9.03 2.35 -2.91
C TYR A 389 7.68 2.36 -2.18
N THR A 390 7.21 3.56 -1.85
CA THR A 390 5.83 3.82 -1.44
C THR A 390 5.06 4.37 -2.64
N PRO A 391 3.92 3.77 -3.03
CA PRO A 391 3.11 4.26 -4.15
C PRO A 391 2.73 5.73 -4.05
N VAL A 392 2.94 6.46 -5.14
CA VAL A 392 2.53 7.86 -5.33
C VAL A 392 1.77 7.99 -6.66
N ALA A 393 0.94 9.03 -6.78
CA ALA A 393 0.04 9.20 -7.93
C ALA A 393 0.78 9.34 -9.28
N GLU A 394 1.99 9.89 -9.26
CA GLU A 394 2.83 10.08 -10.45
C GLU A 394 3.57 8.81 -10.91
N SER A 395 3.38 7.68 -10.24
CA SER A 395 4.12 6.45 -10.49
C SER A 395 3.24 5.22 -10.26
N THR A 396 3.82 4.01 -10.19
CA THR A 396 3.04 2.76 -10.10
C THR A 396 2.26 2.65 -8.78
N PRO A 397 1.07 2.02 -8.77
CA PRO A 397 0.26 1.83 -7.56
C PRO A 397 0.77 0.70 -6.64
N TYR A 398 1.95 0.13 -6.94
CA TYR A 398 2.52 -1.01 -6.23
C TYR A 398 4.04 -0.83 -6.03
N SER A 399 4.53 -1.41 -4.93
CA SER A 399 5.96 -1.63 -4.67
C SER A 399 6.43 -2.96 -5.27
N VAL A 400 5.59 -3.99 -5.15
CA VAL A 400 5.81 -5.33 -5.68
C VAL A 400 4.65 -5.72 -6.57
N LEU A 401 4.93 -6.12 -7.82
CA LEU A 401 3.96 -6.76 -8.72
C LEU A 401 4.26 -8.26 -8.83
N VAL A 402 3.33 -9.07 -8.36
CA VAL A 402 3.37 -10.54 -8.46
C VAL A 402 2.65 -10.98 -9.72
N SER A 403 3.39 -11.11 -10.83
CA SER A 403 2.94 -11.61 -12.13
C SER A 403 3.34 -13.07 -12.41
N SER A 404 4.00 -13.72 -11.45
CA SER A 404 4.48 -15.10 -11.50
C SER A 404 4.49 -15.71 -10.10
N ALA A 405 4.92 -16.97 -9.95
CA ALA A 405 4.93 -17.66 -8.67
C ALA A 405 5.93 -17.00 -7.70
N VAL A 406 5.47 -16.54 -6.55
CA VAL A 406 6.34 -16.02 -5.49
C VAL A 406 6.13 -16.85 -4.24
N SER A 407 7.21 -17.23 -3.56
CA SER A 407 7.15 -17.92 -2.28
C SER A 407 8.04 -17.26 -1.22
N LEU A 408 7.54 -17.22 0.01
CA LEU A 408 8.29 -16.86 1.22
C LEU A 408 8.25 -18.06 2.15
N THR A 409 9.32 -18.83 2.21
CA THR A 409 9.42 -20.06 3.03
C THR A 409 10.39 -19.90 4.21
N GLY A 410 11.16 -18.82 4.19
CA GLY A 410 12.03 -18.36 5.27
C GLY A 410 12.51 -16.94 4.96
N GLY A 411 13.35 -16.35 5.81
CA GLY A 411 13.82 -14.97 5.60
C GLY A 411 12.73 -13.92 5.78
N ALA A 412 12.84 -12.80 5.07
CA ALA A 412 11.91 -11.68 5.18
C ALA A 412 11.68 -10.91 3.87
N LEU A 413 10.44 -10.48 3.64
CA LEU A 413 10.06 -9.53 2.60
C LEU A 413 9.39 -8.31 3.26
N SER A 414 9.88 -7.11 2.97
CA SER A 414 9.25 -5.85 3.36
C SER A 414 8.90 -5.03 2.13
N ALA A 415 7.64 -4.62 2.00
CA ALA A 415 7.15 -3.78 0.91
C ALA A 415 5.98 -2.92 1.40
N HIS A 416 5.73 -1.74 0.82
CA HIS A 416 4.51 -0.99 1.17
C HIS A 416 3.26 -1.67 0.60
N THR A 417 3.18 -1.75 -0.74
CA THR A 417 2.05 -2.36 -1.44
C THR A 417 2.50 -3.54 -2.31
N VAL A 418 1.92 -4.71 -2.06
CA VAL A 418 2.05 -5.90 -2.91
C VAL A 418 0.78 -6.08 -3.74
N GLN A 419 0.92 -6.09 -5.06
CA GLN A 419 -0.17 -6.36 -5.99
C GLN A 419 -0.01 -7.77 -6.55
N ILE A 420 -1.03 -8.63 -6.36
CA ILE A 420 -1.05 -9.99 -6.90
C ILE A 420 -2.01 -10.03 -8.08
N GLU A 421 -1.50 -10.32 -9.27
CA GLU A 421 -2.30 -10.36 -10.50
C GLU A 421 -3.29 -11.54 -10.53
N PRO A 422 -4.35 -11.48 -11.37
CA PRO A 422 -5.27 -12.60 -11.54
C PRO A 422 -4.53 -13.88 -11.89
N THR A 423 -5.03 -15.02 -11.43
CA THR A 423 -4.44 -16.38 -11.60
C THR A 423 -3.09 -16.60 -10.91
N LYS A 424 -2.51 -15.58 -10.25
CA LYS A 424 -1.23 -15.70 -9.55
C LYS A 424 -1.45 -15.90 -8.06
N THR A 425 -0.50 -16.61 -7.44
CA THR A 425 -0.50 -16.90 -6.02
C THR A 425 0.82 -16.50 -5.41
N PHE A 426 0.76 -15.79 -4.28
CA PHE A 426 1.88 -15.64 -3.38
C PHE A 426 1.76 -16.68 -2.25
N THR A 427 2.72 -17.58 -2.15
CA THR A 427 2.75 -18.65 -1.14
C THR A 427 3.62 -18.25 0.05
N LEU A 428 3.06 -18.25 1.25
CA LEU A 428 3.75 -18.05 2.52
C LEU A 428 3.89 -19.39 3.24
N GLY A 429 5.09 -19.98 3.18
CA GLY A 429 5.45 -21.19 3.90
C GLY A 429 6.23 -20.95 5.19
N GLY A 430 6.64 -19.70 5.46
CA GLY A 430 7.52 -19.34 6.56
C GLY A 430 7.84 -17.84 6.57
N GLY A 431 8.77 -17.44 7.44
CA GLY A 431 9.40 -16.12 7.41
C GLY A 431 8.54 -14.95 7.90
N VAL A 432 9.02 -13.74 7.60
CA VAL A 432 8.39 -12.46 7.98
C VAL A 432 7.95 -11.70 6.74
N LEU A 433 6.66 -11.39 6.64
CA LEU A 433 6.13 -10.47 5.64
C LEU A 433 5.73 -9.16 6.30
N THR A 434 6.44 -8.09 5.97
CA THR A 434 6.14 -6.73 6.43
C THR A 434 5.45 -5.93 5.33
N PHE A 435 4.24 -5.42 5.59
CA PHE A 435 3.46 -4.71 4.58
C PHE A 435 2.44 -3.72 5.11
N ASP A 436 1.97 -2.82 4.25
CA ASP A 436 0.80 -1.97 4.51
C ASP A 436 -0.42 -2.51 3.77
N THR A 437 -0.24 -2.92 2.52
CA THR A 437 -1.35 -3.40 1.69
C THR A 437 -0.93 -4.57 0.82
N ILE A 438 -1.75 -5.63 0.81
CA ILE A 438 -1.73 -6.68 -0.21
C ILE A 438 -3.05 -6.59 -0.97
N ASN A 439 -2.96 -6.29 -2.26
CA ASN A 439 -4.09 -6.23 -3.17
C ASN A 439 -4.19 -7.54 -3.97
N LEU A 440 -5.30 -8.24 -3.79
CA LEU A 440 -5.64 -9.43 -4.57
C LEU A 440 -6.44 -9.01 -5.80
N ALA A 441 -5.81 -8.98 -6.98
CA ALA A 441 -6.46 -8.54 -8.20
C ALA A 441 -7.67 -9.45 -8.54
N PRO A 442 -8.85 -8.87 -8.79
CA PRO A 442 -10.02 -9.64 -9.20
C PRO A 442 -9.84 -10.30 -10.56
N GLY A 443 -10.45 -11.46 -10.77
CA GLY A 443 -10.36 -12.19 -12.04
C GLY A 443 -11.55 -13.10 -12.30
N PHE A 444 -11.88 -13.31 -13.59
CA PHE A 444 -12.97 -14.20 -14.00
C PHE A 444 -12.55 -15.67 -14.10
N SER A 445 -11.29 -15.93 -14.51
CA SER A 445 -10.70 -17.27 -14.62
C SER A 445 -9.89 -17.69 -13.39
N GLY A 446 -9.85 -16.82 -12.38
CA GLY A 446 -9.06 -16.99 -11.17
C GLY A 446 -8.58 -15.63 -10.67
N PRO A 447 -8.96 -15.19 -9.46
CA PRO A 447 -8.38 -13.99 -8.86
C PRO A 447 -6.93 -14.22 -8.42
N GLY A 448 -6.23 -13.14 -8.10
CA GLY A 448 -4.98 -13.23 -7.35
C GLY A 448 -5.24 -13.77 -5.94
N SER A 449 -4.31 -14.54 -5.38
CA SER A 449 -4.52 -15.19 -4.08
C SER A 449 -3.27 -15.22 -3.20
N LEU A 450 -3.51 -15.37 -1.90
CA LEU A 450 -2.48 -15.65 -0.91
C LEU A 450 -2.67 -17.08 -0.39
N SER A 451 -1.60 -17.85 -0.30
CA SER A 451 -1.65 -19.23 0.22
C SER A 451 -0.71 -19.38 1.41
N LEU A 452 -1.23 -19.73 2.58
CA LEU A 452 -0.46 -20.05 3.78
C LEU A 452 -0.15 -21.56 3.77
N ALA A 453 1.05 -21.90 3.28
CA ALA A 453 1.57 -23.26 3.22
C ALA A 453 2.35 -23.65 4.49
N GLY A 454 2.56 -22.71 5.42
CA GLY A 454 3.25 -22.89 6.68
C GLY A 454 2.94 -21.76 7.67
N ASP A 455 3.65 -21.75 8.79
CA ASP A 455 3.49 -20.74 9.85
C ASP A 455 4.20 -19.44 9.44
N VAL A 456 3.56 -18.30 9.66
CA VAL A 456 4.05 -17.01 9.15
C VAL A 456 3.96 -15.90 10.19
N ILE A 457 4.87 -14.94 10.11
CA ILE A 457 4.79 -13.67 10.81
C ILE A 457 4.30 -12.60 9.83
N LEU A 458 3.14 -12.01 10.13
CA LEU A 458 2.63 -10.84 9.42
C LEU A 458 2.88 -9.61 10.27
N ALA A 459 3.67 -8.67 9.75
CA ALA A 459 4.07 -7.47 10.48
C ALA A 459 3.54 -6.22 9.74
N PRO A 460 2.77 -5.34 10.40
CA PRO A 460 2.47 -4.04 9.81
C PRO A 460 3.72 -3.16 9.74
N ARG A 461 3.76 -2.20 8.80
CA ARG A 461 4.73 -1.10 8.91
C ARG A 461 4.26 -0.12 10.00
N ASN A 462 5.18 0.71 10.47
CA ASN A 462 4.96 1.49 11.69
C ASN A 462 3.76 2.45 11.58
N GLY A 463 2.81 2.35 12.51
CA GLY A 463 1.70 3.29 12.68
C GLY A 463 0.47 3.05 11.78
N VAL A 464 0.39 1.91 11.10
CA VAL A 464 -0.74 1.57 10.21
C VAL A 464 -1.28 0.16 10.49
N THR A 465 -2.57 -0.06 10.21
CA THR A 465 -3.12 -1.41 10.12
C THR A 465 -2.82 -1.99 8.75
N ALA A 466 -2.04 -3.07 8.69
CA ALA A 466 -1.78 -3.78 7.44
C ALA A 466 -3.06 -4.44 6.90
N GLN A 467 -3.34 -4.30 5.61
CA GLN A 467 -4.57 -4.80 4.99
C GLN A 467 -4.27 -5.86 3.92
N VAL A 468 -4.98 -6.98 3.95
CA VAL A 468 -5.14 -7.87 2.78
C VAL A 468 -6.54 -7.63 2.22
N GLN A 469 -6.63 -7.16 0.99
CA GLN A 469 -7.89 -6.64 0.44
C GLN A 469 -8.08 -6.99 -1.04
N ARG A 470 -9.31 -6.79 -1.51
CA ARG A 470 -9.64 -6.83 -2.94
C ARG A 470 -8.90 -5.71 -3.67
N GLY A 471 -8.14 -6.05 -4.71
CA GLY A 471 -7.49 -5.08 -5.59
C GLY A 471 -8.46 -4.41 -6.59
N ALA A 472 -7.94 -3.47 -7.36
CA ALA A 472 -8.67 -2.88 -8.49
C ALA A 472 -8.88 -3.90 -9.61
N GLY A 473 -10.05 -3.87 -10.26
CA GLY A 473 -10.40 -4.76 -11.38
C GLY A 473 -11.81 -5.34 -11.29
N SER A 474 -12.18 -6.10 -12.33
CA SER A 474 -13.46 -6.79 -12.48
C SER A 474 -13.33 -8.30 -12.27
N GLY A 475 -14.43 -8.95 -11.89
CA GLY A 475 -14.43 -10.39 -11.58
C GLY A 475 -14.47 -10.69 -10.08
N ALA A 476 -14.29 -11.97 -9.76
CA ALA A 476 -14.37 -12.48 -8.39
C ALA A 476 -13.23 -11.95 -7.53
N THR A 477 -13.48 -11.77 -6.24
CA THR A 477 -12.47 -11.36 -5.25
C THR A 477 -11.56 -12.54 -4.90
N GLY A 478 -10.27 -12.26 -4.72
CA GLY A 478 -9.31 -13.24 -4.19
C GLY A 478 -9.55 -13.61 -2.73
N GLY A 479 -8.74 -14.53 -2.22
CA GLY A 479 -8.80 -14.96 -0.82
C GLY A 479 -7.47 -15.44 -0.29
N VAL A 480 -7.48 -15.78 0.99
CA VAL A 480 -6.36 -16.40 1.71
C VAL A 480 -6.69 -17.87 1.96
N SER A 481 -5.86 -18.81 1.51
CA SER A 481 -6.07 -20.25 1.76
C SER A 481 -5.04 -20.80 2.75
N LEU A 482 -5.47 -21.63 3.71
CA LEU A 482 -4.60 -22.32 4.68
C LEU A 482 -4.15 -23.72 4.21
N GLY A 483 -4.58 -24.14 3.00
CA GLY A 483 -4.17 -25.39 2.36
C GLY A 483 -4.64 -26.66 3.06
N GLY A 484 -5.71 -26.60 3.86
CA GLY A 484 -6.29 -27.70 4.65
C GLY A 484 -5.56 -28.01 5.95
N GLY A 485 -4.50 -27.26 6.29
CA GLY A 485 -3.72 -27.46 7.50
C GLY A 485 -4.07 -26.47 8.61
N THR A 486 -3.58 -26.74 9.82
CA THR A 486 -3.48 -25.73 10.87
C THR A 486 -2.29 -24.82 10.58
N ARG A 487 -2.50 -23.49 10.52
CA ARG A 487 -1.42 -22.52 10.29
C ARG A 487 -1.37 -21.48 11.40
N THR A 488 -0.18 -21.27 11.93
CA THR A 488 0.07 -20.17 12.87
C THR A 488 0.29 -18.86 12.13
N VAL A 489 -0.53 -17.87 12.43
CA VAL A 489 -0.34 -16.48 11.99
C VAL A 489 0.06 -15.67 13.21
N THR A 490 1.32 -15.24 13.25
CA THR A 490 1.85 -14.41 14.34
C THR A 490 1.76 -12.94 13.97
N VAL A 491 1.09 -12.16 14.82
CA VAL A 491 0.94 -10.70 14.67
C VAL A 491 1.47 -10.00 15.92
N GLY A 492 2.49 -9.16 15.76
CA GLY A 492 3.02 -8.33 16.84
C GLY A 492 2.09 -7.17 17.16
N ASN A 493 2.13 -6.67 18.41
CA ASN A 493 1.35 -5.51 18.82
C ASN A 493 2.07 -4.21 18.43
N GLY A 494 1.51 -3.50 17.44
CA GLY A 494 1.94 -2.20 16.98
C GLY A 494 1.20 -1.07 17.68
N ALA A 495 1.25 0.13 17.08
CA ALA A 495 0.57 1.32 17.63
C ALA A 495 -0.92 1.40 17.26
N SER A 496 -1.37 0.65 16.25
CA SER A 496 -2.75 0.63 15.79
C SER A 496 -3.57 -0.37 16.60
N ALA A 497 -4.84 -0.06 16.92
CA ALA A 497 -5.71 -0.98 17.65
C ALA A 497 -5.97 -2.31 16.92
N VAL A 498 -5.93 -2.26 15.58
CA VAL A 498 -5.85 -3.43 14.71
C VAL A 498 -4.50 -3.38 14.02
N ASP A 499 -3.74 -4.46 14.08
CA ASP A 499 -2.40 -4.54 13.48
C ASP A 499 -2.47 -5.09 12.06
N VAL A 500 -3.21 -6.19 11.88
CA VAL A 500 -3.44 -6.82 10.59
C VAL A 500 -4.93 -7.04 10.39
N SER A 501 -5.44 -6.71 9.22
CA SER A 501 -6.84 -6.92 8.82
C SER A 501 -6.89 -7.70 7.51
N ILE A 502 -7.58 -8.84 7.53
CA ILE A 502 -7.86 -9.65 6.34
C ILE A 502 -9.29 -9.36 5.90
N ASN A 503 -9.41 -8.59 4.82
CA ASN A 503 -10.67 -8.07 4.29
C ASN A 503 -11.18 -8.87 3.09
N VAL A 504 -10.69 -10.10 2.95
CA VAL A 504 -11.04 -11.07 1.91
C VAL A 504 -11.32 -12.41 2.59
N PRO A 505 -12.06 -13.33 1.94
CA PRO A 505 -12.31 -14.65 2.53
C PRO A 505 -11.02 -15.39 2.89
N MET A 506 -10.94 -15.90 4.12
CA MET A 506 -9.94 -16.88 4.53
C MET A 506 -10.56 -18.30 4.57
N THR A 507 -9.90 -19.31 3.99
CA THR A 507 -10.54 -20.63 3.77
C THR A 507 -9.60 -21.82 3.95
N GLY A 508 -10.19 -23.00 4.19
CA GLY A 508 -9.58 -24.32 4.03
C GLY A 508 -8.46 -24.60 5.02
N GLY A 509 -8.82 -24.89 6.28
CA GLY A 509 -7.90 -25.18 7.38
C GLY A 509 -8.25 -24.45 8.68
N THR A 510 -7.43 -24.67 9.71
CA THR A 510 -7.57 -24.06 11.04
C THR A 510 -6.58 -22.91 11.22
N LEU A 511 -7.06 -21.76 11.70
CA LEU A 511 -6.21 -20.62 12.02
C LEU A 511 -5.70 -20.72 13.47
N ASN A 512 -4.39 -20.72 13.69
CA ASN A 512 -3.83 -20.46 15.01
C ASN A 512 -3.33 -19.01 15.09
N LYS A 513 -4.08 -18.12 15.76
CA LYS A 513 -3.70 -16.73 15.98
C LYS A 513 -2.71 -16.64 17.15
N SER A 514 -1.51 -16.14 16.87
CA SER A 514 -0.43 -15.94 17.85
C SER A 514 0.11 -14.49 17.81
N GLY A 515 1.00 -14.16 18.74
CA GLY A 515 1.53 -12.82 18.98
C GLY A 515 0.54 -11.87 19.65
N ALA A 516 1.07 -10.87 20.36
CA ALA A 516 0.29 -9.97 21.21
C ALA A 516 -0.67 -9.03 20.44
N GLY A 517 -0.52 -8.87 19.12
CA GLY A 517 -1.31 -7.93 18.33
C GLY A 517 -2.71 -8.44 17.97
N THR A 518 -3.49 -7.57 17.36
CA THR A 518 -4.86 -7.84 16.89
C THR A 518 -4.87 -8.25 15.43
N LEU A 519 -5.40 -9.44 15.13
CA LEU A 519 -5.75 -9.88 13.78
C LEU A 519 -7.26 -9.72 13.58
N ARG A 520 -7.68 -8.88 12.64
CA ARG A 520 -9.09 -8.69 12.28
C ARG A 520 -9.45 -9.49 11.03
N LEU A 521 -10.57 -10.19 11.07
CA LEU A 521 -11.18 -10.83 9.91
C LEU A 521 -12.48 -10.11 9.57
N THR A 522 -12.63 -9.66 8.32
CA THR A 522 -13.86 -9.00 7.86
C THR A 522 -14.49 -9.65 6.62
N GLY A 523 -13.81 -10.61 5.99
CA GLY A 523 -14.37 -11.36 4.87
C GLY A 523 -15.27 -12.51 5.33
N GLY A 524 -16.04 -13.10 4.39
CA GLY A 524 -16.77 -14.34 4.60
C GLY A 524 -15.85 -15.55 4.69
N ASN A 525 -15.24 -15.77 5.86
CA ASN A 525 -14.29 -16.87 6.05
C ASN A 525 -15.02 -18.21 6.24
N THR A 526 -14.42 -19.26 5.70
CA THR A 526 -14.88 -20.66 5.82
C THR A 526 -13.75 -21.50 6.39
N LEU A 527 -13.29 -21.08 7.57
CA LEU A 527 -12.26 -21.76 8.35
C LEU A 527 -12.84 -23.00 9.02
N ASP A 528 -12.07 -24.08 9.09
CA ASP A 528 -12.47 -25.32 9.76
C ASP A 528 -12.45 -25.17 11.29
N GLY A 529 -11.80 -24.11 11.79
CA GLY A 529 -11.78 -23.70 13.19
C GLY A 529 -10.71 -22.62 13.44
N ALA A 530 -10.60 -22.16 14.67
CA ALA A 530 -9.51 -21.30 15.11
C ALA A 530 -9.02 -21.60 16.53
N VAL A 531 -7.74 -21.33 16.78
CA VAL A 531 -7.14 -21.28 18.12
C VAL A 531 -6.60 -19.87 18.30
N VAL A 532 -7.02 -19.18 19.35
CA VAL A 532 -6.44 -17.89 19.75
C VAL A 532 -5.45 -18.17 20.87
N SER A 533 -4.17 -18.30 20.49
CA SER A 533 -3.09 -18.62 21.43
C SER A 533 -2.57 -17.38 22.16
N GLN A 534 -2.54 -16.23 21.49
CA GLN A 534 -2.10 -14.94 22.05
C GLN A 534 -2.75 -13.75 21.32
N GLY A 535 -2.85 -12.63 22.04
CA GLY A 535 -3.42 -11.38 21.52
C GLY A 535 -4.89 -11.53 21.17
N THR A 536 -5.35 -10.78 20.16
CA THR A 536 -6.77 -10.72 19.82
C THR A 536 -7.05 -11.27 18.43
N LEU A 537 -8.05 -12.15 18.32
CA LEU A 537 -8.74 -12.44 17.07
C LEU A 537 -10.05 -11.66 17.05
N LEU A 538 -10.16 -10.69 16.16
CA LEU A 538 -11.31 -9.79 16.02
C LEU A 538 -12.15 -10.21 14.80
N ILE A 539 -13.32 -10.80 15.01
CA ILE A 539 -14.23 -11.23 13.95
C ILE A 539 -15.27 -10.13 13.71
N ASN A 540 -15.04 -9.29 12.70
CA ASN A 540 -15.87 -8.11 12.37
C ASN A 540 -16.26 -8.12 10.89
N PRO A 541 -17.12 -9.06 10.45
CA PRO A 541 -17.57 -9.11 9.07
C PRO A 541 -18.46 -7.93 8.71
N SER A 542 -18.60 -7.68 7.41
CA SER A 542 -19.66 -6.79 6.90
C SER A 542 -21.04 -7.45 6.84
N GLY A 543 -21.09 -8.80 6.80
CA GLY A 543 -22.31 -9.60 6.73
C GLY A 543 -22.66 -10.31 8.03
N VAL A 544 -23.92 -10.75 8.14
CA VAL A 544 -24.53 -11.28 9.37
C VAL A 544 -24.22 -12.77 9.65
N ASP A 545 -23.67 -13.48 8.66
CA ASP A 545 -23.39 -14.93 8.70
C ASP A 545 -21.92 -15.27 8.41
N GLU A 546 -21.04 -14.29 8.56
CA GLU A 546 -19.62 -14.39 8.20
C GLU A 546 -18.74 -14.45 9.46
N GLY A 547 -17.68 -15.26 9.45
CA GLY A 547 -16.76 -15.34 10.59
C GLY A 547 -15.90 -16.60 10.54
N VAL A 548 -15.90 -17.43 11.58
CA VAL A 548 -15.15 -18.71 11.62
C VAL A 548 -16.15 -19.87 11.47
N GLY A 549 -15.87 -20.84 10.60
CA GLY A 549 -16.82 -21.90 10.26
C GLY A 549 -16.94 -23.01 11.29
N GLY A 550 -15.84 -23.41 11.93
CA GLY A 550 -15.82 -24.45 12.96
C GLY A 550 -15.55 -23.94 14.37
N ASP A 551 -15.02 -24.83 15.21
CA ASP A 551 -14.80 -24.58 16.64
C ASP A 551 -13.72 -23.51 16.87
N VAL A 552 -13.85 -22.74 17.97
CA VAL A 552 -12.87 -21.74 18.39
C VAL A 552 -12.41 -22.02 19.80
N GLN A 553 -11.10 -22.21 19.97
CA GLN A 553 -10.47 -22.30 21.29
C GLN A 553 -9.77 -20.98 21.62
N VAL A 554 -10.06 -20.40 22.80
CA VAL A 554 -9.39 -19.20 23.30
C VAL A 554 -8.56 -19.57 24.52
N LEU A 555 -7.23 -19.44 24.41
CA LEU A 555 -6.32 -19.77 25.51
C LEU A 555 -6.24 -18.64 26.53
N ALA A 556 -5.74 -18.97 27.72
CA ALA A 556 -5.51 -17.99 28.79
C ALA A 556 -4.63 -16.82 28.33
N GLY A 557 -5.07 -15.60 28.61
CA GLY A 557 -4.40 -14.37 28.18
C GLY A 557 -4.63 -13.96 26.71
N ALA A 558 -5.46 -14.70 25.96
CA ALA A 558 -5.89 -14.34 24.61
C ALA A 558 -7.35 -13.84 24.59
N THR A 559 -7.74 -13.21 23.48
CA THR A 559 -9.07 -12.61 23.33
C THR A 559 -9.72 -12.98 22.00
N LEU A 560 -10.96 -13.46 22.08
CA LEU A 560 -11.89 -13.47 20.94
C LEU A 560 -12.80 -12.26 21.05
N ALA A 561 -12.85 -11.42 20.02
CA ALA A 561 -13.64 -10.19 20.04
C ALA A 561 -14.47 -10.01 18.77
N GLY A 562 -15.46 -9.11 18.84
CA GLY A 562 -16.12 -8.56 17.65
C GLY A 562 -17.63 -8.75 17.56
N THR A 563 -18.12 -8.84 16.33
CA THR A 563 -19.55 -8.84 15.97
C THR A 563 -19.95 -9.94 14.97
N GLY A 564 -19.02 -10.85 14.65
CA GLY A 564 -19.23 -11.90 13.65
C GLY A 564 -19.80 -13.19 14.20
N ARG A 565 -19.77 -14.24 13.38
CA ARG A 565 -20.30 -15.56 13.72
C ARG A 565 -19.19 -16.60 13.86
N VAL A 566 -19.29 -17.44 14.89
CA VAL A 566 -18.59 -18.72 15.01
C VAL A 566 -19.60 -19.82 14.68
N GLY A 567 -19.23 -20.73 13.79
CA GLY A 567 -20.10 -21.82 13.33
C GLY A 567 -20.04 -23.08 14.21
N GLY A 568 -18.98 -23.24 15.00
CA GLY A 568 -18.79 -24.34 15.96
C GLY A 568 -18.84 -23.90 17.42
N VAL A 569 -18.42 -24.79 18.33
CA VAL A 569 -18.36 -24.53 19.77
C VAL A 569 -17.22 -23.57 20.08
N VAL A 570 -17.45 -22.63 21.00
CA VAL A 570 -16.39 -21.80 21.58
C VAL A 570 -16.00 -22.35 22.94
N THR A 571 -14.73 -22.74 23.13
CA THR A 571 -14.20 -23.09 24.46
C THR A 571 -13.16 -22.04 24.86
N THR A 572 -13.34 -21.40 26.01
CA THR A 572 -12.48 -20.28 26.42
C THR A 572 -11.93 -20.47 27.83
N ASN A 573 -10.61 -20.32 27.97
CA ASN A 573 -9.92 -20.02 29.24
C ASN A 573 -9.37 -18.58 29.21
N GLY A 574 -9.74 -17.80 28.21
CA GLY A 574 -9.32 -16.41 28.01
C GLY A 574 -10.52 -15.46 28.01
N VAL A 575 -10.43 -14.39 27.23
CA VAL A 575 -11.43 -13.33 27.19
C VAL A 575 -12.33 -13.47 25.96
N VAL A 576 -13.64 -13.35 26.16
CA VAL A 576 -14.63 -13.14 25.10
C VAL A 576 -15.17 -11.72 25.22
N ALA A 577 -14.94 -10.90 24.19
CA ALA A 577 -15.27 -9.47 24.17
C ALA A 577 -16.18 -9.13 22.97
N PRO A 578 -17.50 -9.41 23.06
CA PRO A 578 -18.45 -8.96 22.04
C PRO A 578 -18.46 -7.42 21.94
N SER A 579 -18.97 -6.87 20.84
CA SER A 579 -19.13 -5.42 20.69
C SER A 579 -20.58 -5.03 20.39
N SER A 580 -21.00 -3.85 20.88
CA SER A 580 -22.33 -3.27 20.73
C SER A 580 -22.54 -2.56 19.39
N VAL A 581 -21.47 -2.37 18.60
CA VAL A 581 -21.54 -1.66 17.31
C VAL A 581 -21.77 -2.67 16.19
N GLY A 582 -23.04 -2.92 15.88
CA GLY A 582 -23.44 -3.83 14.81
C GLY A 582 -24.26 -5.00 15.34
N LEU A 583 -23.97 -6.21 14.83
CA LEU A 583 -24.58 -7.45 15.32
C LEU A 583 -23.84 -7.98 16.55
N PRO A 584 -24.51 -8.74 17.43
CA PRO A 584 -23.80 -9.41 18.52
C PRO A 584 -22.82 -10.44 17.96
N LEU A 585 -21.74 -10.72 18.69
CA LEU A 585 -20.93 -11.92 18.45
C LEU A 585 -21.82 -13.16 18.63
N MET A 586 -21.83 -14.05 17.63
CA MET A 586 -22.75 -15.20 17.57
C MET A 586 -22.01 -16.52 17.62
N MET A 587 -22.56 -17.50 18.34
CA MET A 587 -22.05 -18.87 18.36
C MET A 587 -23.16 -19.87 18.72
N PRO A 588 -23.13 -21.12 18.23
CA PRO A 588 -24.11 -22.13 18.62
C PRO A 588 -23.97 -22.58 20.09
N ALA A 589 -22.76 -22.58 20.63
CA ALA A 589 -22.48 -22.98 22.01
C ALA A 589 -21.20 -22.32 22.51
N ILE A 590 -21.13 -22.12 23.83
CA ILE A 590 -19.91 -21.63 24.49
C ILE A 590 -19.70 -22.29 25.85
N GLU A 591 -18.44 -22.62 26.13
CA GLU A 591 -17.94 -23.16 27.38
C GLU A 591 -16.93 -22.15 27.96
N PHE A 592 -17.33 -21.46 29.03
CA PHE A 592 -16.45 -20.63 29.84
C PHE A 592 -15.76 -21.54 30.86
N GLY A 593 -14.46 -21.77 30.67
CA GLY A 593 -13.63 -22.54 31.58
C GLY A 593 -13.07 -21.71 32.73
N ASP A 594 -12.24 -22.36 33.54
CA ASP A 594 -11.54 -21.78 34.68
C ASP A 594 -10.78 -20.48 34.29
N GLY A 595 -10.98 -19.43 35.09
CA GLY A 595 -10.36 -18.11 34.93
C GLY A 595 -10.72 -17.35 33.65
N SER A 596 -11.73 -17.79 32.90
CA SER A 596 -12.20 -17.08 31.70
C SER A 596 -12.97 -15.80 32.04
N GLU A 597 -13.06 -14.88 31.08
CA GLU A 597 -13.71 -13.58 31.26
C GLU A 597 -14.67 -13.28 30.10
N LEU A 598 -15.89 -12.85 30.41
CA LEU A 598 -16.78 -12.16 29.47
C LEU A 598 -16.64 -10.64 29.68
N ALA A 599 -16.01 -9.95 28.73
CA ALA A 599 -15.81 -8.51 28.79
C ALA A 599 -16.93 -7.76 28.04
N LEU A 600 -17.56 -6.77 28.70
CA LEU A 600 -18.70 -6.03 28.18
C LEU A 600 -18.53 -4.52 28.42
N ASP A 601 -18.68 -3.73 27.36
CA ASP A 601 -18.82 -2.28 27.41
C ASP A 601 -20.31 -1.89 27.51
N ILE A 602 -20.64 -1.03 28.47
CA ILE A 602 -21.99 -0.49 28.66
C ILE A 602 -21.94 1.04 28.51
N ALA A 603 -22.32 1.53 27.33
CA ALA A 603 -22.36 2.96 27.05
C ALA A 603 -23.68 3.63 27.48
N SER A 604 -24.79 2.86 27.49
CA SER A 604 -26.10 3.30 27.96
C SER A 604 -27.04 2.11 28.22
N ASN A 605 -28.29 2.37 28.62
CA ASN A 605 -29.32 1.33 28.83
C ASN A 605 -29.79 0.65 27.52
N VAL A 606 -29.40 1.15 26.35
CA VAL A 606 -29.78 0.60 25.04
C VAL A 606 -28.58 0.33 24.12
N ALA A 607 -27.40 0.78 24.51
CA ALA A 607 -26.15 0.57 23.77
C ALA A 607 -25.13 -0.06 24.71
N TYR A 608 -25.03 -1.39 24.62
CA TYR A 608 -24.13 -2.20 25.41
C TYR A 608 -23.81 -3.50 24.68
N ASP A 609 -22.68 -4.10 25.03
CA ASP A 609 -22.20 -5.34 24.42
C ASP A 609 -23.09 -6.52 24.83
N ARG A 610 -23.31 -7.45 23.90
CA ARG A 610 -24.06 -8.67 24.18
C ARG A 610 -23.57 -9.84 23.34
N LEU A 611 -23.52 -11.01 23.96
CA LEU A 611 -23.26 -12.29 23.32
C LEU A 611 -24.57 -12.97 22.91
N LEU A 612 -24.63 -13.51 21.70
CA LEU A 612 -25.75 -14.31 21.21
C LEU A 612 -25.33 -15.78 21.06
N VAL A 613 -25.90 -16.64 21.91
CA VAL A 613 -25.79 -18.09 21.78
C VAL A 613 -27.01 -18.58 21.01
N THR A 614 -26.83 -19.24 19.88
CA THR A 614 -27.94 -19.61 18.98
C THR A 614 -28.40 -21.07 19.14
N GLY A 615 -27.68 -21.88 19.92
CA GLY A 615 -27.95 -23.29 20.14
C GLY A 615 -28.11 -23.63 21.62
N ASP A 616 -27.98 -24.92 21.95
CA ASP A 616 -28.53 -25.45 23.19
C ASP A 616 -27.60 -25.33 24.42
N ALA A 617 -26.31 -25.02 24.27
CA ALA A 617 -25.34 -25.13 25.38
C ALA A 617 -24.61 -23.82 25.70
N LEU A 618 -24.84 -23.30 26.90
CA LEU A 618 -24.01 -22.33 27.60
C LEU A 618 -23.53 -22.99 28.90
N SER A 619 -22.23 -23.28 28.99
CA SER A 619 -21.59 -23.82 30.20
C SER A 619 -20.66 -22.79 30.81
N ILE A 620 -20.75 -22.60 32.13
CA ILE A 620 -20.01 -21.58 32.87
C ILE A 620 -19.35 -22.21 34.09
N ASP A 621 -18.03 -22.20 34.11
CA ASP A 621 -17.25 -22.57 35.30
C ASP A 621 -17.41 -21.52 36.41
N ALA A 622 -17.36 -21.96 37.67
CA ALA A 622 -17.56 -21.09 38.82
C ALA A 622 -16.44 -20.06 39.00
N GLU A 623 -15.26 -20.27 38.41
CA GLU A 623 -14.15 -19.29 38.42
C GLU A 623 -14.18 -18.35 37.19
N ALA A 624 -15.13 -18.51 36.28
CA ALA A 624 -15.34 -17.56 35.18
C ALA A 624 -15.93 -16.24 35.71
N THR A 625 -15.52 -15.12 35.11
CA THR A 625 -15.93 -13.77 35.53
C THR A 625 -16.61 -13.00 34.41
N VAL A 626 -17.39 -11.98 34.79
CA VAL A 626 -17.86 -10.95 33.87
C VAL A 626 -17.15 -9.65 34.19
N LYS A 627 -16.56 -9.00 33.20
CA LYS A 627 -15.97 -7.66 33.34
C LYS A 627 -16.83 -6.63 32.64
N VAL A 628 -17.29 -5.64 33.38
CA VAL A 628 -18.14 -4.55 32.89
C VAL A 628 -17.37 -3.24 32.90
N THR A 629 -17.32 -2.58 31.74
CA THR A 629 -16.78 -1.22 31.61
C THR A 629 -17.90 -0.27 31.24
N PHE A 630 -18.25 0.63 32.15
CA PHE A 630 -19.20 1.71 31.86
C PHE A 630 -18.53 2.84 31.08
N GLY A 631 -19.23 3.31 30.04
CA GLY A 631 -18.79 4.41 29.21
C GLY A 631 -18.75 5.75 29.98
N PRO A 632 -17.94 6.73 29.53
CA PRO A 632 -17.80 8.01 30.22
C PRO A 632 -19.15 8.73 30.40
N GLY A 633 -19.47 9.10 31.64
CA GLY A 633 -20.70 9.84 31.97
C GLY A 633 -21.96 8.99 32.06
N TYR A 634 -21.85 7.66 31.93
CA TYR A 634 -22.94 6.75 32.22
C TYR A 634 -22.76 6.12 33.60
N THR A 635 -23.80 6.20 34.42
CA THR A 635 -23.88 5.51 35.71
C THR A 635 -25.25 4.89 35.79
N PRO A 636 -25.35 3.55 35.85
CA PRO A 636 -26.64 2.90 35.89
C PRO A 636 -27.29 3.08 37.26
N THR A 637 -28.61 2.99 37.31
CA THR A 637 -29.34 3.05 38.58
C THR A 637 -29.58 1.65 39.12
N PHE A 638 -29.76 1.55 40.44
CA PHE A 638 -30.25 0.33 41.08
C PHE A 638 -31.46 -0.26 40.33
N GLY A 639 -31.51 -1.59 40.24
CA GLY A 639 -32.56 -2.34 39.55
C GLY A 639 -32.50 -2.29 38.03
N GLN A 640 -31.55 -1.56 37.42
CA GLN A 640 -31.29 -1.68 36.00
C GLN A 640 -30.68 -3.04 35.69
N THR A 641 -31.14 -3.64 34.60
CA THR A 641 -30.70 -4.95 34.14
C THR A 641 -30.17 -4.89 32.72
N TYR A 642 -29.14 -5.68 32.42
CA TYR A 642 -28.54 -5.81 31.08
C TYR A 642 -28.48 -7.27 30.68
N THR A 643 -28.96 -7.59 29.48
CA THR A 643 -28.82 -8.96 28.96
C THR A 643 -27.39 -9.14 28.44
N ALA A 644 -26.53 -9.82 29.19
CA ALA A 644 -25.14 -10.10 28.81
C ALA A 644 -25.05 -11.23 27.77
N ILE A 645 -25.82 -12.30 27.98
CA ILE A 645 -25.90 -13.45 27.08
C ILE A 645 -27.36 -13.74 26.79
N THR A 646 -27.69 -14.03 25.53
CA THR A 646 -29.06 -14.36 25.12
C THR A 646 -29.11 -15.49 24.10
N GLY A 647 -30.27 -16.13 23.95
CA GLY A 647 -30.57 -17.15 22.95
C GLY A 647 -30.21 -18.60 23.34
N ALA A 648 -29.52 -18.81 24.46
CA ALA A 648 -29.08 -20.14 24.88
C ALA A 648 -30.27 -21.06 25.19
N GLY A 649 -30.28 -22.28 24.62
CA GLY A 649 -31.33 -23.27 24.89
C GLY A 649 -31.29 -23.82 26.32
N SER A 650 -30.10 -23.89 26.93
CA SER A 650 -29.88 -24.21 28.34
C SER A 650 -28.68 -23.43 28.89
N VAL A 651 -28.67 -23.23 30.22
CA VAL A 651 -27.57 -22.56 30.95
C VAL A 651 -27.15 -23.47 32.09
N GLU A 652 -25.90 -23.91 32.08
CA GLU A 652 -25.28 -24.72 33.13
C GLU A 652 -24.19 -23.90 33.82
N GLY A 653 -24.27 -23.80 35.15
CA GLY A 653 -23.34 -23.01 35.95
C GLY A 653 -23.71 -21.52 36.08
N LEU A 654 -22.82 -20.78 36.75
CA LEU A 654 -22.95 -19.37 37.11
C LEU A 654 -21.57 -18.72 37.06
N PHE A 655 -21.49 -17.46 36.62
CA PHE A 655 -20.25 -16.67 36.77
C PHE A 655 -19.98 -16.43 38.26
N GLY A 656 -18.71 -16.56 38.66
CA GLY A 656 -18.29 -16.38 40.06
C GLY A 656 -18.32 -14.93 40.53
N GLU A 657 -17.88 -14.00 39.68
CA GLU A 657 -17.76 -12.59 40.02
C GLU A 657 -18.11 -11.67 38.83
N VAL A 658 -18.64 -10.48 39.14
CA VAL A 658 -18.77 -9.38 38.18
C VAL A 658 -17.84 -8.23 38.60
N VAL A 659 -16.77 -8.01 37.83
CA VAL A 659 -15.80 -6.94 38.04
C VAL A 659 -16.23 -5.71 37.25
N THR A 660 -16.28 -4.53 37.89
CA THR A 660 -16.87 -3.32 37.28
C THR A 660 -16.11 -2.05 37.68
N ASN A 661 -16.12 -1.04 36.81
CA ASN A 661 -15.63 0.32 37.11
C ASN A 661 -16.74 1.27 37.62
N GLY A 662 -17.94 0.76 37.82
CA GLY A 662 -19.13 1.49 38.28
C GLY A 662 -19.76 0.84 39.52
N PRO A 663 -21.09 0.90 39.67
CA PRO A 663 -21.76 0.23 40.79
C PRO A 663 -21.62 -1.29 40.68
N ASP A 664 -21.63 -1.96 41.83
CA ASP A 664 -21.55 -3.41 41.93
C ASP A 664 -22.72 -4.08 41.21
N MET A 665 -22.47 -5.25 40.65
CA MET A 665 -23.43 -6.01 39.86
C MET A 665 -23.36 -7.49 40.19
N VAL A 666 -24.43 -8.21 39.86
CA VAL A 666 -24.44 -9.68 39.89
C VAL A 666 -24.87 -10.23 38.54
N ALA A 667 -24.26 -11.33 38.12
CA ALA A 667 -24.68 -12.10 36.96
C ALA A 667 -25.67 -13.20 37.37
N ARG A 668 -26.85 -13.20 36.78
CA ARG A 668 -27.89 -14.21 37.01
C ARG A 668 -28.15 -15.03 35.78
N SER A 669 -28.04 -16.35 35.92
CA SER A 669 -28.54 -17.29 34.92
C SER A 669 -30.07 -17.23 34.88
N VAL A 670 -30.62 -17.00 33.70
CA VAL A 670 -32.06 -16.95 33.42
C VAL A 670 -32.39 -17.90 32.28
N ALA A 671 -33.68 -18.21 32.08
CA ALA A 671 -34.10 -18.92 30.88
C ALA A 671 -33.67 -18.12 29.63
N GLY A 672 -32.82 -18.73 28.79
CA GLY A 672 -32.32 -18.09 27.58
C GLY A 672 -30.95 -17.39 27.69
N GLY A 673 -30.30 -17.34 28.86
CA GLY A 673 -28.95 -16.77 28.98
C GLY A 673 -28.62 -16.16 30.34
N VAL A 674 -27.92 -15.03 30.35
CA VAL A 674 -27.40 -14.36 31.56
C VAL A 674 -27.80 -12.89 31.55
N VAL A 675 -28.33 -12.42 32.69
CA VAL A 675 -28.67 -11.01 32.94
C VAL A 675 -27.78 -10.47 34.05
N LEU A 676 -27.23 -9.28 33.83
CA LEU A 676 -26.55 -8.51 34.86
C LEU A 676 -27.56 -7.60 35.55
N GLU A 677 -27.54 -7.57 36.87
CA GLU A 677 -28.39 -6.73 37.70
C GLU A 677 -27.52 -5.80 38.55
N VAL A 678 -27.85 -4.51 38.56
CA VAL A 678 -27.18 -3.52 39.42
C VAL A 678 -27.63 -3.72 40.87
N LEU A 679 -26.66 -3.93 41.76
CA LEU A 679 -26.93 -4.11 43.18
C LEU A 679 -27.31 -2.80 43.86
N SER A 680 -28.15 -2.88 44.90
CA SER A 680 -28.59 -1.72 45.69
C SER A 680 -27.42 -1.08 46.45
N GLY A 681 -26.40 -1.88 46.79
CA GLY A 681 -25.33 -1.47 47.67
C GLY A 681 -25.80 -1.25 49.12
N LEU A 682 -27.05 -1.59 49.42
CA LEU A 682 -27.64 -1.42 50.74
C LEU A 682 -27.29 -2.64 51.60
N ALA A 683 -26.39 -2.47 52.57
CA ALA A 683 -25.97 -3.58 53.42
C ALA A 683 -27.17 -4.20 54.17
N GLY A 684 -27.36 -5.51 54.03
CA GLY A 684 -28.48 -6.24 54.63
C GLY A 684 -29.69 -6.46 53.70
N ASP A 685 -29.72 -5.83 52.53
CA ASP A 685 -30.71 -6.07 51.46
C ASP A 685 -30.29 -7.34 50.68
N PHE A 686 -30.52 -8.49 51.29
CA PHE A 686 -30.02 -9.78 50.78
C PHE A 686 -30.77 -10.27 49.54
N ASN A 687 -31.99 -9.81 49.29
CA ASN A 687 -32.77 -10.15 48.11
C ASN A 687 -32.62 -9.12 46.95
N ASN A 688 -31.97 -7.98 47.20
CA ASN A 688 -31.75 -6.88 46.26
C ASN A 688 -33.04 -6.19 45.79
N ASP A 689 -34.06 -6.06 46.65
CA ASP A 689 -35.33 -5.38 46.34
C ASP A 689 -35.34 -3.88 46.69
N GLY A 690 -34.25 -3.39 47.29
CA GLY A 690 -34.07 -1.99 47.67
C GLY A 690 -34.58 -1.66 49.07
N ALA A 691 -35.02 -2.65 49.85
CA ALA A 691 -35.37 -2.53 51.26
C ALA A 691 -34.59 -3.56 52.09
N VAL A 692 -34.35 -3.25 53.37
CA VAL A 692 -33.86 -4.23 54.35
C VAL A 692 -35.03 -4.60 55.26
N ASP A 693 -35.66 -5.75 55.02
CA ASP A 693 -36.86 -6.16 55.74
C ASP A 693 -36.88 -7.65 56.14
N GLY A 694 -38.06 -8.14 56.56
CA GLY A 694 -38.22 -9.52 57.00
C GLY A 694 -37.97 -10.56 55.89
N THR A 695 -38.03 -10.17 54.62
CA THR A 695 -37.71 -11.01 53.46
C THR A 695 -36.22 -11.32 53.41
N ASP A 696 -35.37 -10.33 53.68
CA ASP A 696 -33.92 -10.51 53.77
C ASP A 696 -33.55 -11.40 54.96
N TYR A 697 -34.18 -11.17 56.11
CA TYR A 697 -34.00 -12.05 57.27
C TYR A 697 -34.32 -13.50 56.95
N ASN A 698 -35.43 -13.75 56.27
CA ASN A 698 -35.83 -15.09 55.88
C ASN A 698 -34.80 -15.71 54.91
N LEU A 699 -34.24 -14.92 54.01
CA LEU A 699 -33.20 -15.37 53.08
C LEU A 699 -31.90 -15.70 53.81
N TRP A 700 -31.44 -14.85 54.73
CA TRP A 700 -30.30 -15.14 55.62
C TRP A 700 -30.54 -16.41 56.44
N ALA A 701 -31.68 -16.51 57.12
CA ALA A 701 -32.00 -17.63 58.00
C ALA A 701 -32.04 -18.96 57.23
N SER A 702 -32.55 -18.93 55.99
CA SER A 702 -32.63 -20.12 55.12
C SER A 702 -31.26 -20.58 54.62
N ASN A 703 -30.26 -19.70 54.63
CA ASN A 703 -28.90 -19.98 54.14
C ASN A 703 -27.85 -20.03 55.26
N LEU A 704 -28.25 -19.98 56.54
CA LEU A 704 -27.34 -19.94 57.69
C LEU A 704 -26.36 -21.13 57.69
N GLY A 705 -25.06 -20.83 57.75
CA GLY A 705 -23.97 -21.81 57.68
C GLY A 705 -23.58 -22.23 56.26
N GLY A 706 -24.27 -21.71 55.23
CA GLY A 706 -23.92 -21.88 53.82
C GLY A 706 -23.00 -20.77 53.27
N PRO A 707 -22.64 -20.83 51.98
CA PRO A 707 -21.81 -19.82 51.34
C PRO A 707 -22.56 -18.49 51.21
N ALA A 708 -21.87 -17.38 51.44
CA ALA A 708 -22.46 -16.04 51.37
C ALA A 708 -22.91 -15.64 49.96
N SER A 709 -22.40 -16.31 48.91
CA SER A 709 -22.85 -16.14 47.52
C SER A 709 -24.33 -16.49 47.29
N ALA A 710 -24.99 -17.12 48.26
CA ALA A 710 -26.44 -17.32 48.25
C ALA A 710 -27.25 -16.05 48.57
N LEU A 711 -26.59 -14.99 49.07
CA LEU A 711 -27.17 -13.70 49.44
C LEU A 711 -26.52 -12.58 48.61
N LEU A 712 -27.19 -11.43 48.51
CA LEU A 712 -26.67 -10.23 47.84
C LEU A 712 -26.32 -9.13 48.85
N ASN A 713 -25.59 -8.09 48.43
CA ASN A 713 -25.23 -6.94 49.29
C ASN A 713 -24.56 -7.36 50.62
N VAL A 714 -23.75 -8.42 50.59
CA VAL A 714 -23.07 -9.02 51.75
C VAL A 714 -21.66 -8.49 52.02
N GLY A 715 -21.13 -7.63 51.15
CA GLY A 715 -19.74 -7.16 51.20
C GLY A 715 -18.75 -8.31 50.97
N GLU A 716 -17.64 -8.31 51.71
CA GLU A 716 -16.56 -9.31 51.63
C GLU A 716 -16.83 -10.61 52.42
N ALA A 717 -18.10 -10.90 52.74
CA ALA A 717 -18.43 -12.09 53.52
C ALA A 717 -18.33 -13.36 52.66
N GLU A 718 -17.71 -14.42 53.20
CA GLU A 718 -17.61 -15.72 52.52
C GLU A 718 -18.67 -16.73 53.00
N THR A 719 -19.17 -16.59 54.24
CA THR A 719 -20.13 -17.51 54.88
C THR A 719 -21.32 -16.75 55.46
N VAL A 720 -22.52 -17.31 55.34
CA VAL A 720 -23.73 -16.78 55.99
C VAL A 720 -23.67 -17.09 57.49
N ASP A 721 -23.37 -16.09 58.31
CA ASP A 721 -23.16 -16.25 59.75
C ASP A 721 -23.79 -15.12 60.60
N ALA A 722 -23.42 -15.06 61.87
CA ALA A 722 -23.91 -14.06 62.82
C ALA A 722 -23.44 -12.63 62.51
N ALA A 723 -22.37 -12.44 61.73
CA ALA A 723 -21.94 -11.12 61.29
C ALA A 723 -22.91 -10.56 60.25
N LEU A 724 -23.34 -11.37 59.28
CA LEU A 724 -24.38 -10.96 58.32
C LEU A 724 -25.73 -10.71 58.98
N TYR A 725 -26.09 -11.48 60.01
CA TYR A 725 -27.27 -11.16 60.83
C TYR A 725 -27.16 -9.78 61.50
N THR A 726 -25.98 -9.45 62.02
CA THR A 726 -25.73 -8.15 62.63
C THR A 726 -25.87 -7.03 61.61
N ILE A 727 -25.37 -7.23 60.38
CA ILE A 727 -25.55 -6.29 59.27
C ILE A 727 -27.03 -6.08 58.95
N TRP A 728 -27.80 -7.14 58.77
CA TRP A 728 -29.24 -7.03 58.52
C TRP A 728 -29.96 -6.28 59.65
N ARG A 729 -29.75 -6.70 60.90
CA ARG A 729 -30.41 -6.12 62.07
C ARG A 729 -30.10 -4.62 62.21
N ASP A 730 -28.85 -4.24 61.97
CA ASP A 730 -28.42 -2.86 62.14
C ASP A 730 -28.95 -1.95 61.00
N ASN A 731 -29.39 -2.53 59.87
CA ASN A 731 -29.96 -1.82 58.73
C ASN A 731 -31.48 -2.04 58.53
N GLU A 732 -32.15 -2.82 59.40
CA GLU A 732 -33.58 -3.12 59.29
C GLU A 732 -34.43 -1.84 59.15
N GLY A 733 -35.26 -1.79 58.10
CA GLY A 733 -36.08 -0.63 57.75
C GLY A 733 -35.40 0.41 56.85
N ALA A 734 -34.12 0.22 56.50
CA ALA A 734 -33.47 1.04 55.47
C ALA A 734 -34.10 0.76 54.10
N THR A 735 -34.28 1.82 53.30
CA THR A 735 -34.86 1.73 51.96
C THR A 735 -34.18 2.71 51.01
N LEU A 736 -34.00 2.29 49.75
CA LEU A 736 -33.60 3.20 48.69
C LEU A 736 -34.79 4.07 48.24
N PRO A 737 -34.56 5.30 47.76
CA PRO A 737 -35.62 6.17 47.25
C PRO A 737 -36.41 5.47 46.13
N ALA A 738 -37.74 5.43 46.26
CA ALA A 738 -38.61 4.82 45.26
C ALA A 738 -38.34 5.41 43.87
N ILE A 739 -37.95 4.55 42.93
CA ILE A 739 -37.73 4.93 41.54
C ILE A 739 -39.10 5.17 40.93
N ALA A 740 -39.41 6.41 40.54
CA ALA A 740 -40.62 6.69 39.80
C ALA A 740 -40.55 5.95 38.45
N SER A 741 -41.33 4.89 38.29
CA SER A 741 -41.57 4.26 36.99
C SER A 741 -42.06 5.34 36.03
N ALA A 742 -41.23 5.70 35.05
CA ALA A 742 -41.68 6.50 33.91
C ALA A 742 -42.63 5.62 33.11
N VAL A 743 -43.92 5.70 33.43
CA VAL A 743 -45.00 5.12 32.64
C VAL A 743 -44.85 5.65 31.22
N PRO A 744 -44.73 4.79 30.18
CA PRO A 744 -44.74 5.24 28.80
C PRO A 744 -46.06 5.99 28.56
N GLU A 745 -46.01 7.29 28.26
CA GLU A 745 -47.23 8.04 27.99
C GLU A 745 -47.94 7.41 26.77
N PRO A 746 -49.20 6.95 26.90
CA PRO A 746 -49.91 6.38 25.78
C PRO A 746 -50.33 7.51 24.84
N ALA A 747 -49.58 7.73 23.74
CA ALA A 747 -50.01 8.38 22.49
C ALA A 747 -51.01 9.56 22.59
N GLY A 748 -50.98 10.37 23.66
CA GLY A 748 -51.97 11.42 23.93
C GLY A 748 -51.92 12.56 22.91
N VAL A 749 -50.76 12.72 22.26
CA VAL A 749 -50.55 13.72 21.19
C VAL A 749 -51.35 13.37 19.93
N LEU A 750 -51.63 12.09 19.65
CA LEU A 750 -52.46 11.67 18.50
C LEU A 750 -53.96 11.92 18.73
N LEU A 751 -54.42 11.90 19.99
CA LEU A 751 -55.79 12.28 20.34
C LEU A 751 -55.98 13.81 20.42
N GLY A 752 -54.93 14.56 20.78
CA GLY A 752 -54.94 16.03 20.74
C GLY A 752 -55.01 16.61 19.32
N LEU A 753 -54.32 15.99 18.36
CA LEU A 753 -54.30 16.45 16.96
C LEU A 753 -55.60 16.11 16.18
N SER A 754 -56.29 15.01 16.54
CA SER A 754 -57.60 14.66 15.96
C SER A 754 -58.74 15.54 16.50
N GLY A 755 -58.63 16.03 17.75
CA GLY A 755 -59.56 17.03 18.30
C GLY A 755 -59.46 18.41 17.67
N LEU A 756 -58.24 18.86 17.31
CA LEU A 756 -58.02 20.16 16.68
C LEU A 756 -58.43 20.20 15.19
N MET A 757 -58.34 19.09 14.46
CA MET A 757 -58.86 19.00 13.08
C MET A 757 -60.39 18.99 13.01
N ALA A 758 -61.09 18.54 14.05
CA ALA A 758 -62.56 18.61 14.13
C ALA A 758 -63.09 20.04 14.40
N LEU A 759 -62.31 20.89 15.07
CA LEU A 759 -62.67 22.28 15.38
C LEU A 759 -62.39 23.25 14.21
N ALA A 760 -61.49 22.91 13.29
CA ALA A 760 -61.21 23.71 12.09
C ALA A 760 -62.29 23.57 10.99
N ARG A 761 -63.20 22.59 11.07
CA ARG A 761 -64.26 22.34 10.06
C ARG A 761 -65.61 22.99 10.34
N ARG A 762 -65.74 23.83 11.38
CA ARG A 762 -67.04 24.43 11.75
C ARG A 762 -67.13 25.97 11.74
N ARG A 763 -66.15 26.69 11.19
CA ARG A 763 -66.30 28.13 10.89
C ARG A 763 -65.52 28.58 9.64
N ARG A 764 -66.14 28.36 8.48
CA ARG A 764 -66.26 29.22 7.28
C ARG A 764 -66.33 28.37 6.02
#